data_AF-A0A8F2JBR9-F1
#
_entry.id   AF-A0A8F2JBR9-F1
#
_cell.length_a   1.000
_cell.length_b   1.000
_cell.length_c   1.000
_cell.angle_alpha   90.00
_cell.angle_beta   90.00
_cell.angle_gamma   90.00
#
_symmetry.space_group_name_H-M   'P 1'
#
loop_
_entity.id
_entity.type
_entity.pdbx_description
1 polymer ?
#
loop_
_entity_poly.entity_id
_entity_poly.type
_entity_poly.pdbx_seq_one_letter_code
_entity_poly.pdbx_strand_id
1 'polypeptide(L)'
;MFDFNTQADKILLGSREYNITNVRLIKDCFVDGNIVGTAVAKKLTFEIDADVEMENQEFSYLCGFMIDREMVYTSLGTFISIDVERGDTTKLTSVTALDTMLRFNIPYVSQLDYDGEKKPTLLQVLEECCQLCGVALHENLILPNGEKPIDSNQFTDGQTCREVIKAIGQINGMFAQVIGDELVFTLENMGDDVQNPAVLTPYLYETLELRQPTDPIDTVVLRNSQVEGENVTWTAEQETGPTADRIQRSKTGESRQSLLVIEDNPFAYNQDKRQIFIQALFEQVNGFSYLPFESKGMANPLLNCGDPITVMTIDGTLHSSRILRMEYCSPGGVNSILAAPSITKSTVSYQYIPKVEERVRRTEIIVNKATGEIQSLAQMAGVVSDRADAAMDLAQTNATLITQTAEEIKLAMSISGGSNLLKGTSGRVGLQDWMVQGEASGIIDVSSETTAGGYISVGDGLTHLDEEGKRIHDTVSQSVRMVAGKTYAYYFKYRLTAMSNGSHYVNLAGREIILQASESWLEEKGVLIAQNNGGDVTVGASGCRLDLADLIVIEGLGVSVWQQHPNEIVTSIMVVDDRGATWERQGEAFKAHVDNTQFEIVNTDTHKRIAYLDKDTAQFGPTVVREQLTVQQEKSSAKALRVIPICDGVMFTIND
;
A
#
# COMPACT_ATOMS: atom_id res chain seq x y z
N MET A 1 29.97 10.38 30.03
CA MET A 1 29.68 9.68 28.76
C MET A 1 29.09 8.33 29.17
N PHE A 2 27.86 8.03 28.79
CA PHE A 2 27.19 6.79 29.18
C PHE A 2 27.88 5.60 28.50
N ASP A 3 28.35 4.63 29.28
CA ASP A 3 28.86 3.37 28.73
C ASP A 3 27.70 2.37 28.61
N PHE A 4 27.16 2.25 27.41
CA PHE A 4 26.09 1.30 27.09
C PHE A 4 26.59 -0.15 26.93
N ASN A 5 27.90 -0.42 27.02
CA ASN A 5 28.43 -1.80 26.93
C ASN A 5 28.31 -2.57 28.24
N THR A 6 28.18 -1.85 29.37
CA THR A 6 28.08 -2.44 30.70
C THR A 6 26.69 -2.14 31.28
N GLN A 7 25.70 -2.94 30.88
CA GLN A 7 24.30 -2.80 31.29
C GLN A 7 23.91 -3.90 32.27
N ALA A 8 23.14 -3.53 33.30
CA ALA A 8 22.57 -4.46 34.26
C ALA A 8 21.13 -4.06 34.54
N ASP A 9 20.23 -5.03 34.40
CA ASP A 9 18.79 -4.78 34.49
C ASP A 9 18.20 -5.44 35.72
N LYS A 10 17.21 -4.74 36.30
CA LYS A 10 16.52 -5.18 37.50
C LYS A 10 15.03 -4.96 37.38
N ILE A 11 14.28 -5.70 38.19
CA ILE A 11 12.90 -5.37 38.50
C ILE A 11 12.75 -5.06 39.98
N LEU A 12 11.85 -4.15 40.30
CA LEU A 12 11.37 -3.89 41.65
C LEU A 12 9.98 -4.52 41.80
N LEU A 13 9.92 -5.65 42.52
CA LEU A 13 8.67 -6.35 42.81
C LEU A 13 8.33 -6.15 44.29
N GLY A 14 7.27 -5.37 44.55
CA GLY A 14 6.96 -4.88 45.90
C GLY A 14 8.08 -3.99 46.44
N SER A 15 8.79 -4.46 47.47
CA SER A 15 9.92 -3.73 48.09
C SER A 15 11.27 -4.41 47.86
N ARG A 16 11.35 -5.39 46.95
CA ARG A 16 12.55 -6.19 46.71
C ARG A 16 13.02 -6.03 45.27
N GLU A 17 14.32 -5.86 45.10
CA GLU A 17 14.98 -5.84 43.80
C GLU A 17 15.41 -7.25 43.40
N TYR A 18 15.18 -7.59 42.14
CA TYR A 18 15.66 -8.82 41.53
C TYR A 18 16.43 -8.49 40.26
N ASN A 19 17.58 -9.14 40.08
CA ASN A 19 18.33 -9.03 38.82
C ASN A 19 17.63 -9.86 37.75
N ILE A 20 17.61 -9.34 36.53
CA ILE A 20 17.04 -10.02 35.37
C ILE A 20 18.05 -10.08 34.23
N THR A 21 17.91 -11.07 33.35
CA THR A 21 18.79 -11.31 32.20
C THR A 21 17.99 -11.52 30.93
N ASN A 22 18.67 -11.55 29.77
CA ASN A 22 18.04 -11.78 28.47
C ASN A 22 16.85 -10.83 28.21
N VAL A 23 17.07 -9.55 28.53
CA VAL A 23 16.03 -8.53 28.50
C VAL A 23 15.81 -8.09 27.06
N ARG A 24 14.55 -8.00 26.67
CA ARG A 24 14.10 -7.38 25.42
C ARG A 24 12.92 -6.47 25.70
N LEU A 25 13.09 -5.18 25.46
CA LEU A 25 12.05 -4.15 25.58
C LEU A 25 11.66 -3.66 24.19
N ILE A 26 10.38 -3.82 23.83
CA ILE A 26 9.81 -3.35 22.57
C ILE A 26 8.92 -2.15 22.87
N LYS A 27 9.22 -1.02 22.22
CA LYS A 27 8.38 0.17 22.15
C LYS A 27 7.97 0.35 20.70
N ASP A 28 6.69 0.53 20.45
CA ASP A 28 6.16 0.65 19.10
C ASP A 28 4.98 1.63 19.10
N CYS A 29 4.86 2.43 18.06
CA CYS A 29 3.66 3.23 17.80
C CYS A 29 3.14 3.05 16.37
N PHE A 30 3.78 2.18 15.58
CA PHE A 30 3.46 1.95 14.18
C PHE A 30 2.62 0.68 14.03
N VAL A 31 1.36 0.85 13.63
CA VAL A 31 0.39 -0.24 13.48
C VAL A 31 -0.26 -0.13 12.09
N ASP A 32 -0.18 -1.21 11.31
CA ASP A 32 -0.83 -1.33 9.99
C ASP A 32 -0.57 -0.14 9.03
N GLY A 33 0.67 0.36 9.00
CA GLY A 33 1.02 1.48 8.12
C GLY A 33 0.66 2.86 8.68
N ASN A 34 0.25 2.94 9.96
CA ASN A 34 -0.21 4.17 10.58
C ASN A 34 0.46 4.43 11.94
N ILE A 35 0.60 5.70 12.26
CA ILE A 35 1.02 6.18 13.59
C ILE A 35 -0.05 7.03 14.25
N VAL A 36 -0.87 7.78 13.51
CA VAL A 36 -1.85 8.70 14.11
C VAL A 36 -3.00 7.91 14.73
N GLY A 37 -3.29 8.15 16.02
CA GLY A 37 -4.35 7.46 16.73
C GLY A 37 -4.03 6.02 17.13
N THR A 38 -2.76 5.62 17.16
CA THR A 38 -2.35 4.34 17.74
C THR A 38 -2.22 4.44 19.27
N ALA A 39 -2.32 3.29 19.94
CA ALA A 39 -2.17 3.17 21.40
C ALA A 39 -1.65 1.76 21.70
N VAL A 40 -0.33 1.59 21.65
CA VAL A 40 0.34 0.29 21.75
C VAL A 40 0.98 0.15 23.12
N ALA A 41 0.82 -1.02 23.74
CA ALA A 41 1.48 -1.32 25.01
C ALA A 41 2.95 -1.68 24.76
N LYS A 42 3.87 -1.16 25.57
CA LYS A 42 5.26 -1.62 25.56
C LYS A 42 5.32 -3.07 26.02
N LYS A 43 6.18 -3.86 25.39
CA LYS A 43 6.38 -5.27 25.74
C LYS A 43 7.78 -5.46 26.32
N LEU A 44 7.87 -6.09 27.48
CA LEU A 44 9.11 -6.45 28.14
C LEU A 44 9.18 -7.98 28.25
N THR A 45 10.28 -8.58 27.82
CA THR A 45 10.57 -9.99 28.05
C THR A 45 11.92 -10.16 28.73
N PHE A 46 12.04 -11.05 29.69
CA PHE A 46 13.29 -11.31 30.41
C PHE A 46 13.30 -12.69 31.05
N GLU A 47 14.45 -13.06 31.61
CA GLU A 47 14.66 -14.26 32.43
C GLU A 47 15.00 -13.87 33.87
N ILE A 48 14.48 -14.62 34.82
CA ILE A 48 14.68 -14.44 36.27
C ILE A 48 14.81 -15.80 36.97
N ASP A 49 15.36 -15.83 38.19
CA ASP A 49 15.42 -17.03 39.03
C ASP A 49 14.03 -17.67 39.19
N ALA A 50 13.95 -18.99 39.00
CA ALA A 50 12.69 -19.74 39.05
C ALA A 50 12.01 -19.75 40.43
N ASP A 51 12.71 -19.39 41.50
CA ASP A 51 12.13 -19.25 42.84
C ASP A 51 11.30 -17.96 43.01
N VAL A 52 11.36 -17.03 42.05
CA VAL A 52 10.58 -15.78 42.07
C VAL A 52 9.21 -16.03 41.42
N GLU A 53 8.14 -15.85 42.21
CA GLU A 53 6.78 -15.97 41.71
C GLU A 53 6.42 -14.74 40.86
N MET A 54 6.13 -14.97 39.58
CA MET A 54 5.93 -13.91 38.58
C MET A 54 4.56 -13.96 37.91
N GLU A 55 3.70 -14.94 38.21
CA GLU A 55 2.36 -14.99 37.61
C GLU A 55 1.47 -13.82 38.10
N ASN A 56 0.90 -13.07 37.15
CA ASN A 56 0.02 -11.92 37.39
C ASN A 56 0.60 -10.87 38.36
N GLN A 57 1.91 -10.63 38.26
CA GLN A 57 2.62 -9.67 39.10
C GLN A 57 2.76 -8.33 38.40
N GLU A 58 2.74 -7.27 39.22
CA GLU A 58 3.04 -5.90 38.82
C GLU A 58 4.39 -5.48 39.44
N PHE A 59 5.28 -4.94 38.61
CA PHE A 59 6.64 -4.58 39.01
C PHE A 59 7.17 -3.41 38.19
N SER A 60 8.11 -2.65 38.75
CA SER A 60 8.79 -1.59 37.99
C SER A 60 10.05 -2.14 37.33
N TYR A 61 10.27 -1.77 36.06
CA TYR A 61 11.48 -2.13 35.34
C TYR A 61 12.55 -1.05 35.52
N LEU A 62 13.74 -1.44 35.99
CA LEU A 62 14.88 -0.58 36.26
C LEU A 62 16.03 -0.93 35.30
N CYS A 63 16.41 0.02 34.46
CA CYS A 63 17.56 -0.14 33.56
C CYS A 63 18.80 0.54 34.17
N GLY A 64 19.91 -0.19 34.26
CA GLY A 64 21.16 0.27 34.85
C GLY A 64 22.19 0.70 33.80
N PHE A 65 22.79 1.87 34.02
CA PHE A 65 23.89 2.39 33.20
C PHE A 65 25.11 2.72 34.06
N MET A 66 26.30 2.45 33.52
CA MET A 66 27.55 2.86 34.14
C MET A 66 27.82 4.36 33.86
N ILE A 67 27.85 5.15 34.93
CA ILE A 67 28.21 6.58 34.93
C ILE A 67 29.34 6.77 35.94
N ASP A 68 30.49 7.29 35.51
CA ASP A 68 31.65 7.56 36.39
C ASP A 68 32.08 6.38 37.28
N ARG A 69 31.96 5.15 36.76
CA ARG A 69 32.24 3.86 37.43
C ARG A 69 31.22 3.44 38.51
N GLU A 70 30.08 4.10 38.58
CA GLU A 70 28.94 3.73 39.40
C GLU A 70 27.77 3.28 38.53
N MET A 71 27.05 2.24 38.97
CA MET A 71 25.84 1.78 38.28
C MET A 71 24.65 2.60 38.76
N VAL A 72 24.09 3.41 37.86
CA VAL A 72 22.91 4.24 38.11
C VAL A 72 21.70 3.60 37.45
N TYR A 73 20.65 3.37 38.24
CA TYR A 73 19.41 2.76 37.76
C TYR A 73 18.33 3.82 37.53
N THR A 74 17.65 3.73 36.40
CA THR A 74 16.51 4.57 36.04
C THR A 74 15.28 3.69 35.82
N SER A 75 14.15 4.09 36.40
CA SER A 75 12.86 3.42 36.15
C SER A 75 12.36 3.74 34.74
N LEU A 76 11.94 2.70 34.02
CA LEU A 76 11.29 2.81 32.71
C LEU A 76 9.77 2.66 32.78
N GLY A 77 9.23 2.52 33.99
CA GLY A 77 7.80 2.38 34.25
C GLY A 77 7.41 1.02 34.81
N THR A 78 6.12 0.90 35.07
CA THR A 78 5.49 -0.30 35.63
C THR A 78 5.00 -1.25 34.55
N PHE A 79 5.24 -2.54 34.76
CA PHE A 79 4.87 -3.63 33.87
C PHE A 79 4.05 -4.69 34.64
N ILE A 80 3.16 -5.36 33.92
CA ILE A 80 2.26 -6.40 34.40
C ILE A 80 2.59 -7.67 33.63
N SER A 81 2.93 -8.76 34.32
CA SER A 81 3.19 -10.04 33.68
C SER A 81 1.92 -10.62 33.06
N ILE A 82 2.04 -11.11 31.83
CA ILE A 82 0.94 -11.70 31.07
C ILE A 82 1.21 -13.17 30.69
N ASP A 83 2.48 -13.57 30.73
CA ASP A 83 2.89 -14.94 30.42
C ASP A 83 4.19 -15.29 31.16
N VAL A 84 4.28 -16.52 31.66
CA VAL A 84 5.36 -17.01 32.51
C VAL A 84 5.66 -18.46 32.15
N GLU A 85 6.84 -18.69 31.59
CA GLU A 85 7.30 -20.02 31.18
C GLU A 85 8.45 -20.49 32.09
N ARG A 86 8.18 -21.51 32.89
CA ARG A 86 9.19 -22.09 33.79
C ARG A 86 10.10 -23.03 33.02
N GLY A 87 11.41 -22.87 33.16
CA GLY A 87 12.38 -23.77 32.56
C GLY A 87 12.43 -25.12 33.28
N ASP A 88 12.21 -26.23 32.55
CA ASP A 88 12.24 -27.58 33.13
C ASP A 88 13.64 -28.04 33.55
N THR A 89 14.68 -27.46 32.96
CA THR A 89 16.09 -27.86 33.16
C THR A 89 17.01 -26.71 33.55
N THR A 90 16.56 -25.46 33.38
CA THR A 90 17.25 -24.24 33.78
C THR A 90 16.66 -23.74 35.10
N LYS A 91 17.47 -23.18 36.00
CA LYS A 91 16.96 -22.50 37.22
C LYS A 91 16.38 -21.12 36.90
N LEU A 92 15.79 -20.96 35.71
CA LEU A 92 15.34 -19.69 35.16
C LEU A 92 13.90 -19.82 34.66
N THR A 93 13.15 -18.74 34.82
CA THR A 93 11.79 -18.56 34.31
C THR A 93 11.80 -17.41 33.32
N SER A 94 11.21 -17.62 32.14
CA SER A 94 10.99 -16.58 31.15
C SER A 94 9.67 -15.87 31.45
N VAL A 95 9.68 -14.54 31.42
CA VAL A 95 8.52 -13.71 31.73
C VAL A 95 8.27 -12.77 30.57
N THR A 96 7.02 -12.68 30.12
CA THR A 96 6.53 -11.63 29.22
C THR A 96 5.58 -10.71 30.00
N ALA A 97 5.81 -9.42 29.89
CA ALA A 97 5.02 -8.39 30.55
C ALA A 97 4.68 -7.23 29.61
N LEU A 98 3.58 -6.53 29.90
CA LEU A 98 3.14 -5.33 29.20
C LEU A 98 3.09 -4.15 30.17
N ASP A 99 3.31 -2.93 29.67
CA ASP A 99 3.14 -1.72 30.49
C ASP A 99 1.68 -1.47 30.88
N THR A 100 1.47 -0.44 31.72
CA THR A 100 0.13 -0.09 32.24
C THR A 100 -0.87 0.38 31.18
N MET A 101 -0.45 0.56 29.91
CA MET A 101 -1.38 0.71 28.80
C MET A 101 -2.36 -0.48 28.72
N LEU A 102 -1.95 -1.68 29.18
CA LEU A 102 -2.82 -2.86 29.29
C LEU A 102 -4.14 -2.56 30.04
N ARG A 103 -4.12 -1.68 31.04
CA ARG A 103 -5.30 -1.32 31.85
C ARG A 103 -6.42 -0.65 31.05
N PHE A 104 -6.10 -0.06 29.89
CA PHE A 104 -7.10 0.53 29.00
C PHE A 104 -7.96 -0.50 28.24
N ASN A 105 -7.70 -1.81 28.38
CA ASN A 105 -8.49 -2.87 27.73
C ASN A 105 -9.81 -3.20 28.46
N ILE A 106 -10.25 -2.37 29.39
CA ILE A 106 -11.54 -2.49 30.06
C ILE A 106 -12.63 -1.72 29.30
N PRO A 107 -13.91 -2.13 29.39
CA PRO A 107 -15.02 -1.38 28.81
C PRO A 107 -15.10 0.05 29.36
N TYR A 108 -15.33 1.01 28.47
CA TYR A 108 -15.59 2.40 28.82
C TYR A 108 -17.07 2.58 29.15
N VAL A 109 -17.35 3.01 30.38
CA VAL A 109 -18.70 3.30 30.86
C VAL A 109 -18.70 4.70 31.47
N SER A 110 -19.07 5.68 30.66
CA SER A 110 -19.01 7.08 31.05
C SER A 110 -20.01 7.44 32.16
N GLN A 111 -19.56 8.28 33.09
CA GLN A 111 -20.36 8.95 34.12
C GLN A 111 -20.46 10.46 33.87
N LEU A 112 -19.91 10.96 32.75
CA LEU A 112 -19.99 12.37 32.38
C LEU A 112 -21.44 12.78 32.03
N ASP A 113 -21.81 13.99 32.44
CA ASP A 113 -23.14 14.55 32.16
C ASP A 113 -23.19 15.17 30.76
N TYR A 114 -23.63 14.39 29.78
CA TYR A 114 -23.86 14.86 28.42
C TYR A 114 -25.20 15.59 28.23
N ASP A 115 -26.14 15.46 29.17
CA ASP A 115 -27.47 16.07 29.08
C ASP A 115 -27.51 17.49 29.69
N GLY A 116 -26.55 17.80 30.57
CA GLY A 116 -26.40 19.11 31.20
C GLY A 116 -26.16 20.28 30.24
N GLU A 117 -26.32 21.50 30.78
CA GLU A 117 -26.11 22.76 30.04
C GLU A 117 -24.65 22.93 29.58
N LYS A 118 -23.68 22.51 30.41
CA LYS A 118 -22.25 22.55 30.07
C LYS A 118 -21.81 21.17 29.61
N LYS A 119 -21.60 21.02 28.30
CA LYS A 119 -21.12 19.76 27.71
C LYS A 119 -19.69 19.44 28.17
N PRO A 120 -19.38 18.15 28.42
CA PRO A 120 -18.02 17.74 28.77
C PRO A 120 -17.06 18.01 27.62
N THR A 121 -15.80 18.32 27.92
CA THR A 121 -14.76 18.51 26.90
C THR A 121 -14.11 17.18 26.52
N LEU A 122 -13.40 17.16 25.39
CA LEU A 122 -12.62 16.00 24.98
C LEU A 122 -11.55 15.62 26.03
N LEU A 123 -10.95 16.60 26.68
CA LEU A 123 -10.00 16.39 27.78
C LEU A 123 -10.68 15.71 28.97
N GLN A 124 -11.89 16.10 29.35
CA GLN A 124 -12.63 15.46 30.44
C GLN A 124 -12.97 13.99 30.13
N VAL A 125 -13.26 13.67 28.86
CA VAL A 125 -13.43 12.27 28.40
C VAL A 125 -12.13 11.48 28.57
N LEU A 126 -10.98 12.09 28.27
CA LEU A 126 -9.67 11.46 28.49
C LEU A 126 -9.38 11.25 29.98
N GLU A 127 -9.61 12.27 30.80
CA GLU A 127 -9.43 12.20 32.26
C GLU A 127 -10.27 11.09 32.88
N GLU A 128 -11.54 10.94 32.44
CA GLU A 128 -12.39 9.84 32.87
C GLU A 128 -11.82 8.48 32.46
N CYS A 129 -11.31 8.33 31.23
CA CYS A 129 -10.64 7.09 30.80
C CYS A 129 -9.44 6.76 31.70
N CYS A 130 -8.60 7.74 31.99
CA CYS A 130 -7.45 7.60 32.88
C CYS A 130 -7.86 7.20 34.30
N GLN A 131 -8.91 7.83 34.84
CA GLN A 131 -9.46 7.51 36.16
C GLN A 131 -10.01 6.08 36.22
N LEU A 132 -10.79 5.66 35.23
CA LEU A 132 -11.34 4.30 35.15
C LEU A 132 -10.24 3.24 35.05
N CYS A 133 -9.15 3.56 34.34
CA CYS A 133 -8.04 2.63 34.13
C CYS A 133 -6.98 2.68 35.24
N GLY A 134 -7.07 3.62 36.18
CA GLY A 134 -6.06 3.82 37.22
C GLY A 134 -4.68 4.13 36.65
N VAL A 135 -4.62 4.95 35.60
CA VAL A 135 -3.37 5.43 34.97
C VAL A 135 -3.38 6.95 35.04
N ALA A 136 -2.27 7.55 35.49
CA ALA A 136 -2.17 9.00 35.60
C ALA A 136 -2.08 9.63 34.20
N LEU A 137 -2.63 10.83 34.04
CA LEU A 137 -2.45 11.65 32.84
C LEU A 137 -1.24 12.57 33.08
N HIS A 138 -0.37 12.71 32.10
CA HIS A 138 0.80 13.59 32.22
C HIS A 138 0.40 15.04 32.48
N GLU A 139 1.01 15.67 33.50
CA GLU A 139 0.57 16.96 34.07
C GLU A 139 0.51 18.10 33.04
N ASN A 140 1.42 18.10 32.07
CA ASN A 140 1.54 19.16 31.06
C ASN A 140 1.04 18.71 29.67
N LEU A 141 0.11 17.74 29.61
CA LEU A 141 -0.43 17.28 28.34
C LEU A 141 -1.23 18.40 27.65
N ILE A 142 -0.90 18.66 26.39
CA ILE A 142 -1.65 19.58 25.52
C ILE A 142 -2.31 18.74 24.41
N LEU A 143 -3.63 18.81 24.34
CA LEU A 143 -4.41 18.25 23.24
C LEU A 143 -4.95 19.38 22.36
N PRO A 144 -4.59 19.45 21.06
CA PRO A 144 -5.09 20.48 20.14
C PRO A 144 -6.61 20.69 20.17
N ASN A 145 -7.36 19.60 20.32
CA ASN A 145 -8.82 19.57 20.39
C ASN A 145 -9.36 19.29 21.81
N GLY A 146 -8.52 19.37 22.85
CA GLY A 146 -8.88 19.00 24.23
C GLY A 146 -10.06 19.77 24.81
N GLU A 147 -10.13 21.09 24.59
CA GLU A 147 -11.17 21.96 25.13
C GLU A 147 -12.48 21.94 24.31
N LYS A 148 -12.54 21.18 23.21
CA LYS A 148 -13.74 21.13 22.36
C LYS A 148 -14.87 20.37 23.07
N PRO A 149 -16.11 20.89 23.07
CA PRO A 149 -17.24 20.25 23.72
C PRO A 149 -17.72 18.99 22.96
N ILE A 150 -18.08 17.96 23.71
CA ILE A 150 -18.61 16.69 23.23
C ILE A 150 -20.08 16.59 23.61
N ASP A 151 -20.97 16.58 22.60
CA ASP A 151 -22.41 16.73 22.84
C ASP A 151 -23.08 15.43 23.30
N SER A 152 -22.44 14.29 23.06
CA SER A 152 -22.99 12.97 23.39
C SER A 152 -21.91 11.90 23.49
N ASN A 153 -22.16 10.89 24.32
CA ASN A 153 -21.33 9.69 24.37
C ASN A 153 -21.59 8.79 23.15
N GLN A 154 -20.55 8.57 22.35
CA GLN A 154 -20.57 7.70 21.16
C GLN A 154 -20.03 6.28 21.45
N PHE A 155 -19.65 6.00 22.70
CA PHE A 155 -19.08 4.74 23.16
C PHE A 155 -20.05 4.04 24.13
N THR A 156 -21.14 3.50 23.60
CA THR A 156 -22.19 2.83 24.40
C THR A 156 -22.23 1.33 24.23
N ASP A 157 -21.43 0.77 23.33
CA ASP A 157 -21.61 -0.59 22.79
C ASP A 157 -20.53 -1.55 23.30
N GLY A 158 -19.95 -1.22 24.47
CA GLY A 158 -18.90 -1.97 25.14
C GLY A 158 -17.50 -1.70 24.60
N GLN A 159 -17.29 -0.58 23.88
CA GLN A 159 -15.95 -0.15 23.47
C GLN A 159 -15.04 -0.01 24.69
N THR A 160 -13.75 -0.29 24.52
CA THR A 160 -12.75 -0.20 25.59
C THR A 160 -12.24 1.22 25.74
N CYS A 161 -11.73 1.56 26.92
CA CYS A 161 -11.03 2.84 27.14
C CYS A 161 -9.87 3.02 26.14
N ARG A 162 -9.23 1.91 25.69
CA ARG A 162 -8.18 1.94 24.67
C ARG A 162 -8.69 2.44 23.32
N GLU A 163 -9.91 2.05 22.92
CA GLU A 163 -10.53 2.55 21.69
C GLU A 163 -10.90 4.03 21.79
N VAL A 164 -11.34 4.49 22.97
CA VAL A 164 -11.61 5.91 23.23
C VAL A 164 -10.33 6.74 23.10
N ILE A 165 -9.22 6.36 23.74
CA ILE A 165 -7.96 7.13 23.65
C ILE A 165 -7.36 7.09 22.23
N LYS A 166 -7.56 6.01 21.47
CA LYS A 166 -7.19 5.96 20.04
C LYS A 166 -7.98 6.98 19.23
N ALA A 167 -9.31 7.04 19.43
CA ALA A 167 -10.18 8.02 18.79
C ALA A 167 -9.80 9.46 19.16
N ILE A 168 -9.41 9.71 20.42
CA ILE A 168 -8.88 11.00 20.87
C ILE A 168 -7.58 11.33 20.14
N GLY A 169 -6.65 10.36 20.04
CA GLY A 169 -5.38 10.55 19.33
C GLY A 169 -5.56 10.91 17.86
N GLN A 170 -6.53 10.27 17.18
CA GLN A 170 -6.86 10.57 15.78
C GLN A 170 -7.24 12.04 15.57
N ILE A 171 -8.24 12.54 16.30
CA ILE A 171 -8.68 13.94 16.13
C ILE A 171 -7.68 14.96 16.67
N ASN A 172 -6.67 14.54 17.41
CA ASN A 172 -5.56 15.39 17.83
C ASN A 172 -4.32 15.24 16.96
N GLY A 173 -4.27 14.29 16.02
CA GLY A 173 -3.10 14.08 15.17
C GLY A 173 -1.90 13.47 15.91
N MET A 174 -2.15 12.68 16.96
CA MET A 174 -1.13 12.15 17.86
C MET A 174 -1.36 10.67 18.15
N PHE A 175 -0.38 9.98 18.74
CA PHE A 175 -0.56 8.63 19.28
C PHE A 175 -0.40 8.61 20.80
N ALA A 176 -1.05 7.64 21.44
CA ALA A 176 -0.98 7.45 22.87
C ALA A 176 0.12 6.45 23.25
N GLN A 177 0.87 6.76 24.31
CA GLN A 177 1.81 5.84 24.94
C GLN A 177 1.87 6.11 26.44
N VAL A 178 2.37 5.16 27.23
CA VAL A 178 2.68 5.39 28.64
C VAL A 178 4.18 5.65 28.77
N ILE A 179 4.59 6.76 29.37
CA ILE A 179 6.00 7.05 29.69
C ILE A 179 6.14 7.14 31.21
N GLY A 180 7.05 6.34 31.77
CA GLY A 180 7.04 6.08 33.21
C GLY A 180 5.75 5.35 33.56
N ASP A 181 4.83 6.04 34.24
CA ASP A 181 3.51 5.52 34.61
C ASP A 181 2.37 6.46 34.21
N GLU A 182 2.66 7.41 33.32
CA GLU A 182 1.73 8.43 32.87
C GLU A 182 1.36 8.24 31.39
N LEU A 183 0.08 8.39 31.08
CA LEU A 183 -0.41 8.47 29.71
C LEU A 183 0.00 9.82 29.10
N VAL A 184 0.63 9.75 27.92
CA VAL A 184 0.97 10.91 27.10
C VAL A 184 0.42 10.72 25.68
N PHE A 185 0.14 11.83 25.00
CA PHE A 185 -0.01 11.84 23.55
C PHE A 185 1.23 12.48 22.94
N THR A 186 1.79 11.82 21.93
CA THR A 186 3.04 12.24 21.29
C THR A 186 2.82 12.25 19.79
N LEU A 187 3.13 13.37 19.15
CA LEU A 187 3.51 13.51 17.74
C LEU A 187 3.68 15.01 17.51
N GLU A 188 4.82 15.57 17.89
CA GLU A 188 5.06 17.00 17.70
C GLU A 188 5.52 17.28 16.27
N ASN A 189 5.19 18.47 15.77
CA ASN A 189 5.70 18.92 14.48
C ASN A 189 7.19 19.26 14.61
N MET A 190 8.01 18.91 13.61
CA MET A 190 9.42 19.33 13.59
C MET A 190 9.45 20.83 13.33
N GLY A 191 9.54 21.65 14.38
CA GLY A 191 9.97 23.04 14.25
C GLY A 191 11.44 23.09 13.84
N ASP A 192 11.89 24.19 13.25
CA ASP A 192 13.31 24.45 12.90
C ASP A 192 14.24 24.50 14.14
N ASP A 193 13.76 24.16 15.33
CA ASP A 193 14.40 24.38 16.62
C ASP A 193 14.16 23.23 17.62
N VAL A 194 14.26 21.97 17.17
CA VAL A 194 14.33 20.83 18.09
C VAL A 194 15.60 20.97 18.93
N GLN A 195 15.43 21.35 20.19
CA GLN A 195 16.53 21.45 21.15
C GLN A 195 17.08 20.04 21.45
N ASN A 196 18.34 19.78 21.05
CA ASN A 196 19.09 18.56 21.35
C ASN A 196 18.42 17.23 20.94
N PRO A 197 18.20 16.96 19.65
CA PRO A 197 17.72 15.65 19.21
C PRO A 197 18.71 14.54 19.60
N ALA A 198 18.20 13.32 19.78
CA ALA A 198 19.07 12.16 19.93
C ALA A 198 19.95 12.01 18.67
N VAL A 199 21.21 11.63 18.82
CA VAL A 199 22.12 11.48 17.67
C VAL A 199 22.54 10.03 17.51
N LEU A 200 22.12 9.41 16.41
CA LEU A 200 22.56 8.08 16.00
C LEU A 200 23.84 8.21 15.17
N THR A 201 24.98 7.96 15.81
CA THR A 201 26.31 8.04 15.16
C THR A 201 26.74 6.69 14.58
N PRO A 202 27.69 6.65 13.62
CA PRO A 202 28.27 5.42 13.08
C PRO A 202 28.91 4.49 14.13
N TYR A 203 29.22 4.98 15.32
CA TYR A 203 29.73 4.16 16.42
C TYR A 203 28.64 3.37 17.15
N LEU A 204 27.36 3.75 16.95
CA LEU A 204 26.23 3.15 17.63
C LEU A 204 25.53 2.07 16.78
N TYR A 205 25.76 2.01 15.46
CA TYR A 205 25.10 1.03 14.60
C TYR A 205 26.09 0.10 13.88
N GLU A 206 25.71 -1.18 13.76
CA GLU A 206 26.34 -2.18 12.90
C GLU A 206 25.80 -2.06 11.47
N THR A 207 24.48 -1.92 11.33
CA THR A 207 23.82 -1.71 10.04
C THR A 207 22.92 -0.48 10.10
N LEU A 208 22.82 0.22 8.98
CA LEU A 208 21.92 1.35 8.79
C LEU A 208 21.32 1.29 7.38
N GLU A 209 20.00 1.21 7.32
CA GLU A 209 19.23 1.30 6.08
C GLU A 209 18.44 2.60 6.07
N LEU A 210 18.61 3.39 5.01
CA LEU A 210 17.85 4.61 4.77
C LEU A 210 16.93 4.41 3.56
N ARG A 211 15.70 4.95 3.63
CA ARG A 211 14.76 4.95 2.50
C ARG A 211 14.44 6.38 2.08
N GLN A 212 13.60 6.53 1.06
CA GLN A 212 13.16 7.87 0.64
C GLN A 212 12.37 8.56 1.75
N PRO A 213 12.63 9.85 2.03
CA PRO A 213 11.84 10.65 2.96
C PRO A 213 10.35 10.55 2.65
N THR A 214 9.52 10.59 3.69
CA THR A 214 8.06 10.70 3.51
C THR A 214 7.69 12.08 3.00
N ASP A 215 6.65 12.17 2.16
CA ASP A 215 6.12 13.46 1.74
C ASP A 215 5.48 14.18 2.94
N PRO A 216 5.78 15.47 3.18
CA PRO A 216 5.19 16.24 4.27
C PRO A 216 3.67 16.32 4.14
N ILE A 217 2.94 16.02 5.21
CA ILE A 217 1.47 16.10 5.23
C ILE A 217 1.05 17.54 4.91
N ASP A 218 0.25 17.73 3.86
CA ASP A 218 -0.22 19.05 3.41
C ASP A 218 -1.75 19.16 3.34
N THR A 219 -2.43 18.05 3.56
CA THR A 219 -3.89 17.92 3.47
C THR A 219 -4.40 16.95 4.52
N VAL A 220 -5.46 17.35 5.23
CA VAL A 220 -6.21 16.48 6.15
C VAL A 220 -7.66 16.34 5.68
N VAL A 221 -8.19 15.12 5.72
CA VAL A 221 -9.60 14.84 5.43
C VAL A 221 -10.21 14.10 6.61
N LEU A 222 -11.27 14.68 7.19
CA LEU A 222 -12.18 13.97 8.09
C LEU A 222 -13.40 13.51 7.29
N ARG A 223 -13.68 12.20 7.31
CA ARG A 223 -14.84 11.65 6.61
C ARG A 223 -15.62 10.63 7.43
N ASN A 224 -16.88 10.48 7.05
CA ASN A 224 -17.74 9.39 7.50
C ASN A 224 -18.01 8.49 6.29
N SER A 225 -17.58 7.23 6.33
CA SER A 225 -17.69 6.29 5.22
C SER A 225 -19.15 5.98 4.85
N GLN A 226 -20.09 6.25 5.77
CA GLN A 226 -21.51 5.95 5.59
C GLN A 226 -22.30 7.09 4.95
N VAL A 227 -21.70 8.28 4.83
CA VAL A 227 -22.38 9.47 4.29
C VAL A 227 -21.51 10.14 3.25
N GLU A 228 -21.83 9.90 1.98
CA GLU A 228 -21.13 10.50 0.85
C GLU A 228 -21.49 11.99 0.72
N GLY A 229 -20.47 12.84 0.50
CA GLY A 229 -20.65 14.29 0.32
C GLY A 229 -20.50 15.15 1.57
N GLU A 230 -20.35 14.58 2.78
CA GLU A 230 -20.13 15.34 4.01
C GLU A 230 -18.67 15.34 4.52
N ASN A 231 -17.72 15.05 3.65
CA ASN A 231 -16.29 15.08 3.98
C ASN A 231 -15.87 16.52 4.26
N VAL A 232 -15.07 16.72 5.29
CA VAL A 232 -14.43 18.01 5.56
C VAL A 232 -12.95 17.85 5.24
N THR A 233 -12.43 18.75 4.41
CA THR A 233 -11.05 18.76 3.95
C THR A 233 -10.41 20.09 4.34
N TRP A 234 -9.19 20.04 4.86
CA TRP A 234 -8.37 21.21 5.14
C TRP A 234 -7.03 21.06 4.42
N THR A 235 -6.64 22.07 3.65
CA THR A 235 -5.38 22.09 2.88
C THR A 235 -4.52 23.27 3.29
N ALA A 236 -3.20 23.14 3.12
CA ALA A 236 -2.27 24.24 3.37
C ALA A 236 -2.61 25.53 2.59
N GLU A 237 -3.22 25.43 1.41
CA GLU A 237 -3.62 26.59 0.59
C GLU A 237 -4.72 27.46 1.22
N GLN A 238 -5.40 26.97 2.27
CA GLN A 238 -6.45 27.68 3.00
C GLN A 238 -5.94 28.47 4.22
N GLU A 239 -4.64 28.41 4.57
CA GLU A 239 -4.05 29.21 5.65
C GLU A 239 -3.73 30.66 5.23
N THR A 240 -3.97 31.63 6.13
CA THR A 240 -3.47 33.01 5.99
C THR A 240 -2.63 33.36 7.23
N GLY A 241 -1.37 33.79 7.06
CA GLY A 241 -0.47 34.13 8.17
C GLY A 241 0.99 33.68 7.97
N PRO A 242 1.88 33.83 8.98
CA PRO A 242 3.32 33.50 8.89
C PRO A 242 3.60 32.01 8.64
N THR A 243 2.62 31.12 8.84
CA THR A 243 2.65 29.71 8.46
C THR A 243 2.72 29.51 6.94
N ALA A 244 2.31 30.52 6.15
CA ALA A 244 2.35 30.50 4.68
C ALA A 244 3.77 30.39 4.10
N ASP A 245 4.82 30.79 4.84
CA ASP A 245 6.21 30.68 4.39
C ASP A 245 6.77 29.25 4.47
N ARG A 246 6.14 28.35 5.26
CA ARG A 246 6.43 26.90 5.21
C ARG A 246 5.94 26.27 3.90
N ILE A 247 4.92 26.86 3.27
CA ILE A 247 4.18 26.32 2.11
C ILE A 247 4.97 26.47 0.80
N GLN A 248 5.88 27.44 0.68
CA GLN A 248 6.56 27.73 -0.58
C GLN A 248 7.76 26.82 -0.91
N ARG A 249 8.27 26.03 0.05
CA ARG A 249 9.47 25.21 -0.15
C ARG A 249 9.23 23.84 -0.81
N SER A 250 7.98 23.42 -1.03
CA SER A 250 7.63 22.12 -1.62
C SER A 250 7.20 22.17 -3.10
N LYS A 251 7.01 23.36 -3.69
CA LYS A 251 6.60 23.48 -5.10
C LYS A 251 7.81 23.44 -6.06
N THR A 252 8.47 22.29 -6.15
CA THR A 252 9.35 21.96 -7.28
C THR A 252 8.92 20.61 -7.89
N GLY A 253 8.06 20.67 -8.90
CA GLY A 253 7.78 19.57 -9.83
C GLY A 253 6.78 18.50 -9.34
N GLU A 254 5.73 18.29 -10.13
CA GLU A 254 4.72 17.21 -10.02
C GLU A 254 4.07 17.05 -8.64
N SER A 255 3.11 17.92 -8.36
CA SER A 255 2.25 17.99 -7.17
C SER A 255 1.60 16.64 -6.81
N ARG A 256 2.24 15.83 -5.96
CA ARG A 256 1.54 14.78 -5.19
C ARG A 256 1.15 15.37 -3.84
N GLN A 257 -0.16 15.49 -3.58
CA GLN A 257 -0.68 15.85 -2.26
C GLN A 257 -0.37 14.71 -1.28
N SER A 258 0.24 15.02 -0.13
CA SER A 258 0.45 14.06 0.96
C SER A 258 -0.70 14.18 1.95
N LEU A 259 -1.63 13.23 1.83
CA LEU A 259 -2.94 13.27 2.46
C LEU A 259 -2.96 12.46 3.75
N LEU A 260 -3.52 13.02 4.84
CA LEU A 260 -3.96 12.26 6.01
C LEU A 260 -5.49 12.16 6.02
N VAL A 261 -6.02 10.96 5.77
CA VAL A 261 -7.47 10.68 5.88
C VAL A 261 -7.75 10.06 7.23
N ILE A 262 -8.69 10.60 8.01
CA ILE A 262 -9.25 9.96 9.20
C ILE A 262 -10.72 9.65 8.93
N GLU A 263 -11.06 8.38 9.11
CA GLU A 263 -12.36 7.82 8.75
C GLU A 263 -13.10 7.36 10.00
N ASP A 264 -14.41 7.61 10.05
CA ASP A 264 -15.33 7.06 11.04
C ASP A 264 -14.93 7.26 12.50
N ASN A 265 -14.24 8.37 12.79
CA ASN A 265 -13.91 8.72 14.17
C ASN A 265 -15.19 9.00 14.98
N PRO A 266 -15.40 8.33 16.13
CA PRO A 266 -16.62 8.48 16.93
C PRO A 266 -16.93 9.91 17.37
N PHE A 267 -15.93 10.76 17.62
CA PHE A 267 -16.18 12.16 17.99
C PHE A 267 -16.60 13.02 16.79
N ALA A 268 -16.22 12.62 15.57
CA ALA A 268 -16.48 13.33 14.33
C ALA A 268 -17.71 12.78 13.56
N TYR A 269 -18.73 12.35 14.31
CA TYR A 269 -19.90 11.62 13.83
C TYR A 269 -20.81 12.41 12.88
N ASN A 270 -20.77 13.75 12.90
CA ASN A 270 -21.50 14.62 11.99
C ASN A 270 -20.60 15.71 11.38
N GLN A 271 -21.11 16.41 10.36
CA GLN A 271 -20.35 17.43 9.63
C GLN A 271 -19.88 18.59 10.52
N ASP A 272 -20.72 19.04 11.45
CA ASP A 272 -20.41 20.17 12.34
C ASP A 272 -19.23 19.83 13.26
N LYS A 273 -19.22 18.61 13.82
CA LYS A 273 -18.10 18.09 14.61
C LYS A 273 -16.83 17.95 13.77
N ARG A 274 -16.92 17.44 12.54
CA ARG A 274 -15.75 17.40 11.63
C ARG A 274 -15.18 18.79 11.39
N GLN A 275 -16.02 19.80 11.19
CA GLN A 275 -15.58 21.19 11.00
C GLN A 275 -14.89 21.77 12.24
N ILE A 276 -15.34 21.39 13.44
CA ILE A 276 -14.77 21.86 14.72
C ILE A 276 -13.37 21.27 14.97
N PHE A 277 -13.15 20.00 14.61
CA PHE A 277 -11.90 19.30 14.92
C PHE A 277 -10.80 19.47 13.87
N ILE A 278 -11.16 19.64 12.59
CA ILE A 278 -10.19 19.52 11.49
C ILE A 278 -9.08 20.56 11.52
N GLN A 279 -9.36 21.79 11.96
CA GLN A 279 -8.36 22.86 11.94
C GLN A 279 -7.20 22.57 12.91
N ALA A 280 -7.49 22.32 14.18
CA ALA A 280 -6.45 22.05 15.18
C ALA A 280 -5.71 20.73 14.90
N LEU A 281 -6.40 19.75 14.31
CA LEU A 281 -5.79 18.53 13.79
C LEU A 281 -4.79 18.85 12.67
N PHE A 282 -5.20 19.65 11.69
CA PHE A 282 -4.35 20.05 10.57
C PHE A 282 -3.12 20.81 11.07
N GLU A 283 -3.31 21.82 11.92
CA GLU A 283 -2.21 22.60 12.51
C GLU A 283 -1.18 21.71 13.23
N GLN A 284 -1.63 20.63 13.88
CA GLN A 284 -0.75 19.68 14.56
C GLN A 284 0.11 18.85 13.60
N VAL A 285 -0.44 18.40 12.48
CA VAL A 285 0.22 17.44 11.56
C VAL A 285 0.81 18.07 10.30
N ASN A 286 0.45 19.31 10.00
CA ASN A 286 0.88 20.01 8.79
C ASN A 286 2.42 20.11 8.72
N GLY A 287 3.00 19.63 7.63
CA GLY A 287 4.44 19.60 7.42
C GLY A 287 5.16 18.43 8.12
N PHE A 288 4.44 17.55 8.82
CA PHE A 288 5.04 16.36 9.41
C PHE A 288 5.61 15.44 8.32
N SER A 289 6.91 15.23 8.36
CA SER A 289 7.65 14.26 7.55
C SER A 289 8.83 13.72 8.34
N TYR A 290 9.36 12.58 7.90
CA TYR A 290 10.56 11.99 8.47
C TYR A 290 11.31 11.17 7.41
N LEU A 291 12.59 10.92 7.65
CA LEU A 291 13.36 9.94 6.86
C LEU A 291 13.11 8.54 7.41
N PRO A 292 12.46 7.61 6.69
CA PRO A 292 12.36 6.24 7.14
C PRO A 292 13.74 5.59 7.21
N PHE A 293 14.02 4.93 8.32
CA PHE A 293 15.28 4.25 8.55
C PHE A 293 15.08 3.00 9.40
N GLU A 294 16.05 2.11 9.33
CA GLU A 294 16.22 1.01 10.26
C GLU A 294 17.69 0.90 10.60
N SER A 295 18.03 0.89 11.89
CA SER A 295 19.39 0.64 12.35
C SER A 295 19.42 -0.52 13.32
N LYS A 296 20.44 -1.36 13.19
CA LYS A 296 20.76 -2.41 14.16
C LYS A 296 22.06 -2.05 14.85
N GLY A 297 22.06 -2.05 16.19
CA GLY A 297 23.21 -1.67 16.98
C GLY A 297 22.82 -1.31 18.41
N MET A 298 23.62 -0.47 19.05
CA MET A 298 23.39 0.06 20.39
C MET A 298 22.24 1.07 20.40
N ALA A 299 21.28 0.87 21.30
CA ALA A 299 20.19 1.82 21.54
C ALA A 299 20.17 2.29 22.99
N ASN A 300 19.74 3.53 23.20
CA ASN A 300 19.46 4.08 24.53
C ASN A 300 18.00 3.78 24.91
N PRO A 301 17.72 2.90 25.89
CA PRO A 301 16.35 2.51 26.22
C PRO A 301 15.54 3.62 26.90
N LEU A 302 16.18 4.73 27.31
CA LEU A 302 15.48 5.92 27.82
C LEU A 302 14.74 6.69 26.71
N LEU A 303 15.10 6.49 25.44
CA LEU A 303 14.40 7.08 24.30
C LEU A 303 13.01 6.46 24.11
N ASN A 304 12.02 7.26 23.72
CA ASN A 304 10.64 6.83 23.51
C ASN A 304 10.21 6.99 22.05
N CYS A 305 9.11 6.33 21.69
CA CYS A 305 8.49 6.55 20.39
C CYS A 305 8.06 8.01 20.28
N GLY A 306 8.27 8.60 19.11
CA GLY A 306 8.05 10.01 18.84
C GLY A 306 9.27 10.89 19.07
N ASP A 307 10.31 10.44 19.77
CA ASP A 307 11.50 11.28 20.01
C ASP A 307 12.19 11.64 18.69
N PRO A 308 12.62 12.91 18.52
CA PRO A 308 13.38 13.33 17.34
C PRO A 308 14.79 12.75 17.37
N ILE A 309 15.26 12.29 16.21
CA ILE A 309 16.58 11.69 16.05
C ILE A 309 17.29 12.23 14.80
N THR A 310 18.57 12.56 14.97
CA THR A 310 19.48 12.87 13.88
C THR A 310 20.31 11.63 13.57
N VAL A 311 20.15 11.10 12.37
CA VAL A 311 20.90 9.94 11.87
C VAL A 311 22.13 10.45 11.12
N MET A 312 23.32 10.11 11.61
CA MET A 312 24.59 10.42 10.98
C MET A 312 25.14 9.19 10.27
N THR A 313 25.29 9.28 8.95
CA THR A 313 25.88 8.23 8.11
C THR A 313 27.41 8.18 8.24
N ILE A 314 28.04 7.13 7.70
CA ILE A 314 29.50 6.91 7.80
C ILE A 314 30.31 8.02 7.12
N ASP A 315 29.75 8.64 6.07
CA ASP A 315 30.34 9.78 5.36
C ASP A 315 30.15 11.12 6.10
N GLY A 316 29.44 11.12 7.24
CA GLY A 316 29.16 12.30 8.06
C GLY A 316 27.91 13.08 7.64
N THR A 317 27.12 12.59 6.67
CA THR A 317 25.84 13.22 6.31
C THR A 317 24.82 13.10 7.45
N LEU A 318 24.10 14.19 7.74
CA LEU A 318 23.09 14.24 8.80
C LEU A 318 21.68 14.21 8.20
N HIS A 319 20.85 13.33 8.73
CA HIS A 319 19.44 13.21 8.35
C HIS A 319 18.54 13.35 9.57
N SER A 320 17.44 14.08 9.41
CA SER A 320 16.42 14.23 10.46
C SER A 320 15.34 13.15 10.34
N SER A 321 15.00 12.53 11.46
CA SER A 321 13.95 11.52 11.54
C SER A 321 13.30 11.48 12.94
N ARG A 322 12.46 10.48 13.19
CA ARG A 322 11.85 10.19 14.49
C ARG A 322 11.93 8.71 14.81
N ILE A 323 12.01 8.37 16.09
CA ILE A 323 11.94 6.98 16.53
C ILE A 323 10.46 6.57 16.56
N LEU A 324 10.05 5.63 15.70
CA LEU A 324 8.66 5.13 15.70
C LEU A 324 8.57 3.69 16.20
N ARG A 325 9.71 2.98 16.21
CA ARG A 325 9.87 1.66 16.80
C ARG A 325 11.25 1.54 17.43
N MET A 326 11.31 0.91 18.60
CA MET A 326 12.54 0.54 19.27
C MET A 326 12.43 -0.88 19.80
N GLU A 327 13.44 -1.69 19.54
CA GLU A 327 13.66 -2.95 20.23
C GLU A 327 15.00 -2.84 20.96
N TYR A 328 14.98 -2.79 22.27
CA TYR A 328 16.18 -2.74 23.10
C TYR A 328 16.48 -4.14 23.65
N CYS A 329 17.73 -4.60 23.51
CA CYS A 329 18.19 -5.88 24.04
C CYS A 329 19.29 -5.68 25.10
N SER A 330 19.34 -6.55 26.11
CA SER A 330 20.39 -6.57 27.15
C SER A 330 20.65 -8.00 27.68
N PRO A 331 21.90 -8.38 28.03
CA PRO A 331 23.10 -7.56 28.09
C PRO A 331 23.73 -7.31 26.72
N GLY A 332 24.44 -6.19 26.60
CA GLY A 332 25.19 -5.83 25.40
C GLY A 332 24.27 -5.39 24.26
N GLY A 333 23.67 -4.21 24.40
CA GLY A 333 22.65 -3.67 23.49
C GLY A 333 23.01 -3.53 22.01
N VAL A 334 24.10 -4.11 21.51
CA VAL A 334 24.52 -4.20 20.10
C VAL A 334 23.53 -4.88 19.15
N ASN A 335 22.54 -5.63 19.66
CA ASN A 335 21.46 -6.20 18.84
C ASN A 335 20.14 -5.41 18.92
N SER A 336 20.17 -4.18 19.45
CA SER A 336 18.97 -3.35 19.51
C SER A 336 18.63 -2.79 18.12
N ILE A 337 17.36 -2.45 17.92
CA ILE A 337 16.84 -1.87 16.68
C ILE A 337 16.23 -0.52 17.00
N LEU A 338 16.59 0.50 16.21
CA LEU A 338 15.86 1.77 16.14
C LEU A 338 15.32 1.91 14.73
N ALA A 339 14.05 2.25 14.60
CA ALA A 339 13.43 2.35 13.29
C ALA A 339 12.37 3.46 13.20
N ALA A 340 12.25 3.98 12.00
CA ALA A 340 11.12 4.74 11.51
C ALA A 340 10.59 4.00 10.27
N PRO A 341 9.59 3.11 10.42
CA PRO A 341 9.05 2.37 9.29
C PRO A 341 8.49 3.31 8.21
N SER A 342 8.59 2.90 6.95
CA SER A 342 8.03 3.66 5.82
C SER A 342 6.51 3.55 5.80
N ILE A 343 5.82 4.67 5.62
CA ILE A 343 4.38 4.72 5.33
C ILE A 343 4.17 4.58 3.81
N THR A 344 3.72 3.42 3.34
CA THR A 344 3.31 3.26 1.93
C THR A 344 1.82 3.58 1.81
N LYS A 345 1.49 4.78 1.30
CA LYS A 345 0.12 5.32 1.12
C LYS A 345 -0.61 5.62 2.44
N SER A 346 -0.64 6.90 2.83
CA SER A 346 -1.36 7.42 3.99
C SER A 346 -2.88 7.47 3.75
N THR A 347 -3.52 6.30 3.72
CA THR A 347 -4.96 6.20 4.00
C THR A 347 -5.09 5.56 5.37
N VAL A 348 -5.49 6.33 6.39
CA VAL A 348 -5.85 5.74 7.69
C VAL A 348 -7.29 5.27 7.60
N SER A 349 -7.49 4.05 7.08
CA SER A 349 -8.80 3.40 7.15
C SER A 349 -8.99 2.82 8.55
N TYR A 350 -9.74 3.52 9.40
CA TYR A 350 -10.32 2.90 10.57
C TYR A 350 -11.65 2.26 10.14
N GLN A 351 -11.68 0.94 9.99
CA GLN A 351 -12.98 0.24 9.95
C GLN A 351 -13.51 0.19 11.37
N TYR A 352 -14.09 1.31 11.80
CA TYR A 352 -15.16 1.22 12.77
C TYR A 352 -16.29 0.45 12.10
N ILE A 353 -16.61 -0.75 12.57
CA ILE A 353 -17.80 -1.47 12.12
C ILE A 353 -18.92 -1.12 13.12
N PRO A 354 -19.73 -0.08 12.87
CA PRO A 354 -20.86 0.22 13.75
C PRO A 354 -21.80 -0.97 13.76
N LYS A 355 -22.20 -1.40 14.96
CA LYS A 355 -23.25 -2.40 15.13
C LYS A 355 -24.58 -1.85 14.59
N VAL A 356 -25.52 -2.73 14.26
CA VAL A 356 -26.82 -2.37 13.68
C VAL A 356 -27.57 -1.32 14.50
N GLU A 357 -27.46 -1.37 15.84
CA GLU A 357 -28.09 -0.41 16.76
C GLU A 357 -27.50 1.00 16.65
N GLU A 358 -26.20 1.13 16.38
CA GLU A 358 -25.54 2.42 16.18
C GLU A 358 -25.90 3.04 14.82
N ARG A 359 -26.13 2.22 13.79
CA ARG A 359 -26.72 2.71 12.53
C ARG A 359 -28.10 3.31 12.76
N VAL A 360 -28.91 2.71 13.63
CA VAL A 360 -30.24 3.23 14.01
C VAL A 360 -30.10 4.54 14.76
N ARG A 361 -29.20 4.64 15.76
CA ARG A 361 -29.00 5.87 16.53
C ARG A 361 -28.41 7.02 15.70
N ARG A 362 -27.44 6.74 14.82
CA ARG A 362 -26.93 7.70 13.83
C ARG A 362 -28.03 8.16 12.88
N THR A 363 -28.91 7.24 12.46
CA THR A 363 -30.11 7.58 11.66
C THR A 363 -31.11 8.41 12.46
N GLU A 364 -31.36 8.12 13.73
CA GLU A 364 -32.22 8.92 14.63
C GLU A 364 -31.66 10.32 14.89
N ILE A 365 -30.34 10.47 14.97
CA ILE A 365 -29.66 11.78 15.08
C ILE A 365 -29.77 12.57 13.76
N ILE A 366 -29.64 11.91 12.60
CA ILE A 366 -29.89 12.50 11.27
C ILE A 366 -31.36 12.93 11.14
N VAL A 367 -32.31 12.11 11.61
CA VAL A 367 -33.75 12.41 11.64
C VAL A 367 -34.05 13.56 12.62
N ASN A 368 -33.38 13.63 13.78
CA ASN A 368 -33.48 14.76 14.72
C ASN A 368 -32.98 16.08 14.11
N LYS A 369 -32.00 16.04 13.21
CA LYS A 369 -31.52 17.22 12.44
C LYS A 369 -32.54 17.67 11.38
N ALA A 370 -33.32 16.75 10.81
CA ALA A 370 -34.45 17.07 9.92
C ALA A 370 -35.67 17.64 10.69
N THR A 371 -35.84 17.33 11.97
CA THR A 371 -36.95 17.83 12.82
C THR A 371 -36.60 19.03 13.71
N GLY A 372 -35.37 19.55 13.60
CA GLY A 372 -34.74 20.43 14.60
C GLY A 372 -34.92 21.94 14.47
N GLU A 373 -35.75 22.45 13.56
CA GLU A 373 -36.23 23.84 13.64
C GLU A 373 -37.70 23.90 13.24
N ILE A 374 -38.56 24.26 14.21
CA ILE A 374 -39.72 25.18 14.13
C ILE A 374 -40.57 24.91 15.38
N GLN A 375 -40.17 25.53 16.50
CA GLN A 375 -41.12 25.97 17.51
C GLN A 375 -41.33 27.48 17.34
N SER A 376 -42.08 27.88 16.32
CA SER A 376 -42.84 29.13 16.35
C SER A 376 -44.13 28.99 15.53
N LEU A 377 -45.25 29.04 16.24
CA LEU A 377 -46.59 28.65 15.80
C LEU A 377 -47.20 29.61 14.76
N ALA A 378 -47.92 29.01 13.81
CA ALA A 378 -49.21 29.47 13.27
C ALA A 378 -49.32 30.45 12.05
N GLN A 379 -48.26 30.75 11.28
CA GLN A 379 -48.41 31.59 10.06
C GLN A 379 -48.11 30.92 8.70
N MET A 380 -47.63 29.67 8.65
CA MET A 380 -47.12 29.05 7.41
C MET A 380 -48.04 28.05 6.70
N ALA A 381 -49.36 28.05 6.94
CA ALA A 381 -50.24 27.07 6.26
C ALA A 381 -50.33 27.27 4.72
N GLY A 382 -50.08 28.48 4.21
CA GLY A 382 -50.09 28.75 2.76
C GLY A 382 -48.77 28.43 2.05
N VAL A 383 -47.63 28.61 2.73
CA VAL A 383 -46.29 28.45 2.14
C VAL A 383 -45.87 26.97 2.04
N VAL A 384 -46.46 26.11 2.86
CA VAL A 384 -46.17 24.66 2.88
C VAL A 384 -46.67 23.96 1.61
N SER A 385 -47.76 24.41 0.98
CA SER A 385 -48.24 23.82 -0.28
C SER A 385 -47.26 24.08 -1.42
N ASP A 386 -46.85 25.33 -1.61
CA ASP A 386 -45.93 25.72 -2.70
C ASP A 386 -44.53 25.10 -2.51
N ARG A 387 -44.09 24.94 -1.26
CA ARG A 387 -42.83 24.24 -0.94
C ARG A 387 -42.95 22.72 -1.08
N ALA A 388 -44.11 22.14 -0.82
CA ALA A 388 -44.34 20.70 -1.03
C ALA A 388 -44.32 20.36 -2.52
N ASP A 389 -44.93 21.19 -3.37
CA ASP A 389 -44.91 21.00 -4.82
C ASP A 389 -43.49 21.20 -5.38
N ALA A 390 -42.77 22.23 -4.93
CA ALA A 390 -41.36 22.44 -5.32
C ALA A 390 -40.42 21.33 -4.80
N ALA A 391 -40.67 20.79 -3.60
CA ALA A 391 -39.93 19.66 -3.05
C ALA A 391 -40.25 18.35 -3.79
N MET A 392 -41.48 18.18 -4.28
CA MET A 392 -41.87 17.02 -5.08
C MET A 392 -41.25 17.08 -6.48
N ASP A 393 -41.21 18.25 -7.11
CA ASP A 393 -40.49 18.47 -8.37
C ASP A 393 -38.98 18.28 -8.22
N LEU A 394 -38.39 18.77 -7.12
CA LEU A 394 -36.97 18.54 -6.82
C LEU A 394 -36.69 17.07 -6.51
N ALA A 395 -37.57 16.39 -5.78
CA ALA A 395 -37.45 14.96 -5.50
C ALA A 395 -37.61 14.11 -6.77
N GLN A 396 -38.49 14.51 -7.70
CA GLN A 396 -38.66 13.83 -8.98
C GLN A 396 -37.48 14.10 -9.93
N THR A 397 -36.95 15.32 -9.90
CA THR A 397 -35.71 15.69 -10.62
C THR A 397 -34.53 14.89 -10.06
N ASN A 398 -34.37 14.86 -8.74
CA ASN A 398 -33.33 14.09 -8.07
C ASN A 398 -33.51 12.59 -8.27
N ALA A 399 -34.73 12.05 -8.30
CA ALA A 399 -34.96 10.65 -8.63
C ALA A 399 -34.57 10.33 -10.08
N THR A 400 -34.81 11.26 -11.01
CA THR A 400 -34.41 11.13 -12.41
C THR A 400 -32.88 11.21 -12.55
N LEU A 401 -32.23 12.15 -11.86
CA LEU A 401 -30.78 12.26 -11.76
C LEU A 401 -30.18 11.01 -11.10
N ILE A 402 -30.69 10.55 -9.95
CA ILE A 402 -30.27 9.32 -9.30
C ILE A 402 -30.46 8.11 -10.20
N THR A 403 -31.52 8.06 -11.01
CA THR A 403 -31.71 6.97 -11.98
C THR A 403 -30.67 7.03 -13.09
N GLN A 404 -30.39 8.23 -13.64
CA GLN A 404 -29.31 8.44 -14.61
C GLN A 404 -27.94 8.13 -14.01
N THR A 405 -27.63 8.62 -12.81
CA THR A 405 -26.38 8.37 -12.11
C THR A 405 -26.27 6.91 -11.68
N ALA A 406 -27.37 6.22 -11.33
CA ALA A 406 -27.35 4.79 -11.03
C ALA A 406 -27.18 3.94 -12.30
N GLU A 407 -27.67 4.40 -13.45
CA GLU A 407 -27.37 3.79 -14.76
C GLU A 407 -25.91 4.04 -15.17
N GLU A 408 -25.37 5.25 -14.95
CA GLU A 408 -23.96 5.61 -15.15
C GLU A 408 -23.03 4.86 -14.18
N ILE A 409 -23.43 4.70 -12.91
CA ILE A 409 -22.71 3.94 -11.89
C ILE A 409 -22.81 2.44 -12.18
N LYS A 410 -23.95 1.91 -12.65
CA LYS A 410 -24.01 0.53 -13.16
C LYS A 410 -23.09 0.34 -14.36
N LEU A 411 -22.99 1.32 -15.25
CA LEU A 411 -22.07 1.31 -16.38
C LEU A 411 -20.60 1.35 -15.92
N ALA A 412 -20.29 2.14 -14.89
CA ALA A 412 -18.96 2.23 -14.28
C ALA A 412 -18.59 1.01 -13.41
N MET A 413 -19.54 0.41 -12.70
CA MET A 413 -19.37 -0.81 -11.89
C MET A 413 -19.35 -2.10 -12.72
N SER A 414 -19.74 -2.03 -13.99
CA SER A 414 -19.69 -3.16 -14.93
C SER A 414 -18.49 -3.11 -15.87
N ILE A 415 -17.47 -2.30 -15.55
CA ILE A 415 -16.14 -2.39 -16.15
C ILE A 415 -15.49 -3.65 -15.57
N SER A 416 -15.69 -4.75 -16.28
CA SER A 416 -15.36 -6.10 -15.88
C SER A 416 -13.87 -6.36 -15.66
N GLY A 417 -13.53 -7.02 -14.55
CA GLY A 417 -12.25 -7.68 -14.31
C GLY A 417 -12.06 -9.00 -15.08
N GLY A 418 -12.55 -9.07 -16.33
CA GLY A 418 -12.35 -10.23 -17.20
C GLY A 418 -11.02 -10.15 -17.94
N SER A 419 -10.43 -11.29 -18.25
CA SER A 419 -9.19 -11.40 -19.04
C SER A 419 -9.41 -11.11 -20.53
N ASN A 420 -8.42 -10.53 -21.22
CA ASN A 420 -8.47 -10.42 -22.69
C ASN A 420 -8.55 -11.82 -23.32
N LEU A 421 -9.52 -12.03 -24.20
CA LEU A 421 -9.77 -13.32 -24.85
C LEU A 421 -8.87 -13.55 -26.07
N LEU A 422 -8.23 -12.51 -26.59
CA LEU A 422 -7.39 -12.57 -27.79
C LEU A 422 -5.90 -12.60 -27.43
N LYS A 423 -5.16 -13.52 -28.05
CA LYS A 423 -3.70 -13.64 -27.95
C LYS A 423 -2.98 -12.86 -29.05
N GLY A 424 -1.74 -12.46 -28.80
CA GLY A 424 -0.86 -11.85 -29.81
C GLY A 424 -1.38 -10.52 -30.37
N THR A 425 -2.23 -9.81 -29.62
CA THR A 425 -2.89 -8.56 -30.06
C THR A 425 -1.94 -7.37 -30.13
N SER A 426 -0.73 -7.51 -29.57
CA SER A 426 0.34 -6.51 -29.70
C SER A 426 0.98 -6.52 -31.08
N GLY A 427 0.84 -7.60 -31.88
CA GLY A 427 1.55 -7.79 -33.15
C GLY A 427 3.07 -7.98 -33.02
N ARG A 428 3.65 -7.82 -31.83
CA ARG A 428 5.11 -7.82 -31.60
C ARG A 428 5.74 -9.20 -31.65
N VAL A 429 4.94 -10.23 -31.36
CA VAL A 429 5.35 -11.64 -31.45
C VAL A 429 5.18 -12.20 -32.87
N GLY A 430 4.62 -11.41 -33.80
CA GLY A 430 4.17 -11.87 -35.11
C GLY A 430 2.71 -12.35 -35.07
N LEU A 431 2.30 -13.11 -36.09
CA LEU A 431 0.91 -13.52 -36.29
C LEU A 431 0.69 -15.02 -36.08
N GLN A 432 1.51 -15.72 -35.28
CA GLN A 432 1.38 -17.18 -35.16
C GLN A 432 0.12 -17.64 -34.41
N ASP A 433 -0.45 -16.76 -33.57
CA ASP A 433 -1.75 -16.99 -32.91
C ASP A 433 -2.95 -16.62 -33.80
N TRP A 434 -2.69 -16.16 -35.03
CA TRP A 434 -3.70 -15.73 -36.00
C TRP A 434 -3.70 -16.64 -37.21
N MET A 435 -4.89 -16.99 -37.69
CA MET A 435 -5.06 -17.58 -39.02
C MET A 435 -4.99 -16.45 -40.05
N VAL A 436 -3.90 -16.42 -40.81
CA VAL A 436 -3.64 -15.42 -41.85
C VAL A 436 -3.98 -15.99 -43.22
N GLN A 437 -4.73 -15.22 -44.02
CA GLN A 437 -4.92 -15.47 -45.45
C GLN A 437 -4.55 -14.20 -46.21
N GLY A 438 -3.61 -14.30 -47.15
CA GLY A 438 -3.10 -13.13 -47.87
C GLY A 438 -2.05 -12.34 -47.08
N GLU A 439 -1.99 -11.04 -47.31
CA GLU A 439 -0.95 -10.14 -46.77
C GLU A 439 -1.33 -9.57 -45.39
N ALA A 440 -0.66 -10.07 -44.35
CA ALA A 440 -0.70 -9.48 -43.01
C ALA A 440 0.62 -9.62 -42.28
N SER A 441 0.96 -8.64 -41.43
CA SER A 441 2.18 -8.64 -40.65
C SER A 441 1.99 -8.00 -39.27
N GLY A 442 2.74 -8.49 -38.29
CA GLY A 442 2.89 -7.84 -37.00
C GLY A 442 4.06 -6.85 -37.05
N ILE A 443 3.83 -5.62 -36.62
CA ILE A 443 4.80 -4.52 -36.69
C ILE A 443 5.11 -4.03 -35.27
N ILE A 444 6.40 -3.88 -34.96
CA ILE A 444 6.86 -3.21 -33.75
C ILE A 444 6.82 -1.70 -34.01
N ASP A 445 6.10 -0.95 -33.17
CA ASP A 445 6.02 0.50 -33.25
C ASP A 445 6.53 1.13 -31.96
N VAL A 446 7.53 2.01 -32.10
CA VAL A 446 8.14 2.77 -31.01
C VAL A 446 7.38 4.09 -30.75
N SER A 447 6.27 4.35 -31.44
CA SER A 447 5.43 5.51 -31.18
C SER A 447 4.73 5.45 -29.81
N SER A 448 4.56 6.59 -29.15
CA SER A 448 3.82 6.71 -27.89
C SER A 448 2.30 6.55 -28.03
N GLU A 449 1.80 6.34 -29.25
CA GLU A 449 0.39 6.35 -29.58
C GLU A 449 -0.32 5.01 -29.29
N THR A 450 0.44 3.91 -29.18
CA THR A 450 -0.09 2.57 -28.86
C THR A 450 0.41 2.12 -27.49
N THR A 451 -0.47 1.52 -26.69
CA THR A 451 -0.10 1.00 -25.36
C THR A 451 0.69 -0.30 -25.48
N ALA A 452 0.37 -1.12 -26.49
CA ALA A 452 1.01 -2.40 -26.76
C ALA A 452 2.44 -2.28 -27.32
N GLY A 453 2.83 -1.11 -27.84
CA GLY A 453 4.15 -0.88 -28.48
C GLY A 453 4.32 -1.62 -29.82
N GLY A 454 3.21 -1.85 -30.53
CA GLY A 454 3.13 -2.59 -31.79
C GLY A 454 1.70 -2.68 -32.30
N TYR A 455 1.54 -3.17 -33.54
CA TYR A 455 0.24 -3.32 -34.19
C TYR A 455 0.23 -4.46 -35.22
N ILE A 456 -0.97 -4.92 -35.58
CA ILE A 456 -1.21 -5.85 -36.68
C ILE A 456 -1.61 -5.04 -37.92
N SER A 457 -0.89 -5.22 -39.02
CA SER A 457 -1.18 -4.61 -40.31
C SER A 457 -1.80 -5.64 -41.23
N VAL A 458 -3.00 -5.35 -41.77
CA VAL A 458 -3.74 -6.21 -42.70
C VAL A 458 -3.92 -5.48 -44.04
N GLY A 459 -3.55 -6.15 -45.13
CA GLY A 459 -3.59 -5.62 -46.48
C GLY A 459 -2.35 -4.81 -46.86
N ASP A 460 -2.02 -4.85 -48.15
CA ASP A 460 -0.91 -4.13 -48.76
C ASP A 460 -1.35 -2.82 -49.47
N GLY A 461 -2.65 -2.52 -49.44
CA GLY A 461 -3.26 -1.39 -50.14
C GLY A 461 -3.66 -1.67 -51.60
N LEU A 462 -3.42 -2.87 -52.12
CA LEU A 462 -3.79 -3.30 -53.46
C LEU A 462 -5.11 -4.10 -53.45
N THR A 463 -5.84 -4.07 -54.56
CA THR A 463 -7.05 -4.88 -54.72
C THR A 463 -6.67 -6.24 -55.29
N HIS A 464 -6.88 -7.30 -54.52
CA HIS A 464 -6.65 -8.67 -54.98
C HIS A 464 -7.96 -9.25 -55.52
N LEU A 465 -7.88 -9.99 -56.62
CA LEU A 465 -9.01 -10.63 -57.30
C LEU A 465 -8.75 -12.14 -57.45
N ASP A 466 -9.78 -12.96 -57.28
CA ASP A 466 -9.70 -14.41 -57.52
C ASP A 466 -9.72 -14.73 -59.02
N GLU A 467 -9.61 -16.03 -59.36
CA GLU A 467 -9.57 -16.53 -60.74
C GLU A 467 -10.85 -16.18 -61.54
N GLU A 468 -11.95 -15.84 -60.87
CA GLU A 468 -13.25 -15.47 -61.44
C GLU A 468 -13.43 -13.94 -61.51
N GLY A 469 -12.43 -13.16 -61.09
CA GLY A 469 -12.43 -11.69 -61.10
C GLY A 469 -13.17 -11.06 -59.92
N LYS A 470 -13.48 -11.83 -58.87
CA LYS A 470 -14.13 -11.35 -57.65
C LYS A 470 -13.09 -10.94 -56.61
N ARG A 471 -13.41 -9.88 -55.87
CA ARG A 471 -12.53 -9.31 -54.84
C ARG A 471 -12.26 -10.29 -53.70
N ILE A 472 -10.99 -10.42 -53.34
CA ILE A 472 -10.51 -11.17 -52.18
C ILE A 472 -10.03 -10.19 -51.10
N HIS A 473 -10.15 -10.61 -49.85
CA HIS A 473 -9.66 -9.87 -48.68
C HIS A 473 -8.46 -10.61 -48.08
N ASP A 474 -7.43 -9.84 -47.78
CA ASP A 474 -6.41 -10.25 -46.84
C ASP A 474 -7.06 -10.28 -45.45
N THR A 475 -6.88 -11.36 -44.71
CA THR A 475 -7.55 -11.54 -43.42
C THR A 475 -6.61 -12.06 -42.34
N VAL A 476 -6.86 -11.60 -41.12
CA VAL A 476 -6.37 -12.23 -39.90
C VAL A 476 -7.56 -12.62 -39.05
N SER A 477 -7.56 -13.84 -38.53
CA SER A 477 -8.65 -14.35 -37.71
C SER A 477 -8.20 -15.17 -36.51
N GLN A 478 -8.93 -15.06 -35.40
CA GLN A 478 -8.72 -15.85 -34.19
C GLN A 478 -10.06 -16.27 -33.61
N SER A 479 -10.20 -17.55 -33.30
CA SER A 479 -11.41 -18.07 -32.65
C SER A 479 -11.32 -17.86 -31.14
N VAL A 480 -12.33 -17.24 -30.56
CA VAL A 480 -12.42 -16.99 -29.11
C VAL A 480 -13.55 -17.81 -28.49
N ARG A 481 -13.35 -18.25 -27.25
CA ARG A 481 -14.38 -18.91 -26.45
C ARG A 481 -15.22 -17.86 -25.74
N MET A 482 -16.53 -17.94 -25.93
CA MET A 482 -17.52 -17.04 -25.34
C MET A 482 -18.63 -17.86 -24.68
N VAL A 483 -19.51 -17.21 -23.94
CA VAL A 483 -20.72 -17.80 -23.38
C VAL A 483 -21.92 -17.13 -24.02
N ALA A 484 -22.78 -17.91 -24.68
CA ALA A 484 -23.97 -17.40 -25.34
C ALA A 484 -24.86 -16.62 -24.36
N GLY A 485 -25.32 -15.44 -24.77
CA GLY A 485 -26.13 -14.53 -23.97
C GLY A 485 -25.36 -13.61 -23.02
N LYS A 486 -24.04 -13.78 -22.86
CA LYS A 486 -23.21 -12.84 -22.09
C LYS A 486 -22.75 -11.65 -22.93
N THR A 487 -22.52 -10.53 -22.26
CA THR A 487 -22.01 -9.30 -22.87
C THR A 487 -20.48 -9.26 -22.81
N TYR A 488 -19.87 -8.83 -23.89
CA TYR A 488 -18.43 -8.65 -24.06
C TYR A 488 -18.14 -7.23 -24.52
N ALA A 489 -17.22 -6.55 -23.84
CA ALA A 489 -16.72 -5.25 -24.26
C ALA A 489 -15.50 -5.43 -25.17
N TYR A 490 -15.39 -4.57 -26.18
CA TYR A 490 -14.25 -4.52 -27.08
C TYR A 490 -13.66 -3.11 -27.14
N TYR A 491 -12.37 -3.05 -27.40
CA TYR A 491 -11.63 -1.83 -27.68
C TYR A 491 -10.48 -2.16 -28.63
N PHE A 492 -10.17 -1.23 -29.52
CA PHE A 492 -8.93 -1.23 -30.28
C PHE A 492 -8.64 0.16 -30.83
N LYS A 493 -7.37 0.42 -31.09
CA LYS A 493 -6.94 1.55 -31.91
C LYS A 493 -6.76 1.07 -33.34
N TYR A 494 -7.07 1.93 -34.30
CA TYR A 494 -6.88 1.60 -35.69
C TYR A 494 -6.45 2.79 -36.53
N ARG A 495 -5.78 2.48 -37.65
CA ARG A 495 -5.52 3.40 -38.75
C ARG A 495 -5.96 2.72 -40.03
N LEU A 496 -6.75 3.40 -40.84
CA LEU A 496 -7.28 2.87 -42.08
C LEU A 496 -6.90 3.80 -43.23
N THR A 497 -5.88 3.38 -43.99
CA THR A 497 -5.44 4.07 -45.19
C THR A 497 -6.25 3.52 -46.37
N ALA A 498 -7.35 4.19 -46.70
CA ALA A 498 -8.25 3.79 -47.77
C ALA A 498 -7.96 4.56 -49.06
N MET A 499 -7.78 3.84 -50.18
CA MET A 499 -7.95 4.42 -51.51
C MET A 499 -9.42 4.39 -51.93
N SER A 500 -9.81 5.18 -52.93
CA SER A 500 -11.20 5.45 -53.33
C SER A 500 -12.08 4.23 -53.67
N ASN A 501 -11.53 3.01 -53.73
CA ASN A 501 -12.24 1.75 -53.95
C ASN A 501 -11.93 0.65 -52.90
N GLY A 502 -11.29 0.99 -51.77
CA GLY A 502 -10.96 0.06 -50.67
C GLY A 502 -12.19 -0.58 -50.01
N SER A 503 -12.04 -1.78 -49.46
CA SER A 503 -13.06 -2.46 -48.66
C SER A 503 -12.37 -3.16 -47.49
N HIS A 504 -12.89 -2.91 -46.31
CA HIS A 504 -12.44 -3.47 -45.05
C HIS A 504 -13.64 -3.95 -44.25
N TYR A 505 -13.39 -4.85 -43.31
CA TYR A 505 -14.36 -5.19 -42.28
C TYR A 505 -13.63 -5.64 -41.01
N VAL A 506 -14.23 -5.34 -39.87
CA VAL A 506 -13.86 -5.94 -38.58
C VAL A 506 -15.09 -6.66 -38.06
N ASN A 507 -15.00 -7.97 -37.92
CA ASN A 507 -16.05 -8.81 -37.37
C ASN A 507 -15.59 -9.31 -35.99
N LEU A 508 -16.36 -8.99 -34.95
CA LEU A 508 -16.15 -9.52 -33.60
C LEU A 508 -17.28 -10.50 -33.29
N ALA A 509 -17.02 -11.81 -33.46
CA ALA A 509 -17.93 -12.89 -33.11
C ALA A 509 -19.37 -12.72 -33.67
N GLY A 510 -19.47 -12.32 -34.94
CA GLY A 510 -20.73 -12.09 -35.64
C GLY A 510 -21.20 -10.64 -35.67
N ARG A 511 -20.55 -9.72 -34.95
CA ARG A 511 -20.82 -8.28 -35.01
C ARG A 511 -19.85 -7.59 -35.96
N GLU A 512 -20.36 -7.00 -37.03
CA GLU A 512 -19.57 -6.16 -37.94
C GLU A 512 -19.42 -4.74 -37.38
N ILE A 513 -18.20 -4.20 -37.44
CA ILE A 513 -17.83 -2.86 -37.01
C ILE A 513 -17.44 -2.03 -38.23
N ILE A 514 -18.08 -0.87 -38.34
CA ILE A 514 -17.86 0.07 -39.45
C ILE A 514 -16.80 1.07 -39.02
N LEU A 515 -15.65 1.05 -39.70
CA LEU A 515 -14.53 1.96 -39.42
C LEU A 515 -14.51 3.15 -40.37
N GLN A 516 -14.16 4.32 -39.85
CA GLN A 516 -13.90 5.53 -40.63
C GLN A 516 -12.45 5.57 -41.12
N ALA A 517 -12.23 5.91 -42.40
CA ALA A 517 -10.88 6.04 -42.94
C ALA A 517 -10.12 7.20 -42.29
N SER A 518 -8.87 6.94 -41.89
CA SER A 518 -7.99 7.91 -41.25
C SER A 518 -6.54 7.45 -41.33
N GLU A 519 -5.63 8.37 -41.63
CA GLU A 519 -4.18 8.16 -41.56
C GLU A 519 -3.61 8.40 -40.15
N SER A 520 -4.40 8.97 -39.24
CA SER A 520 -4.08 9.07 -37.81
C SER A 520 -4.76 7.95 -37.04
N TRP A 521 -4.18 7.57 -35.89
CA TRP A 521 -4.78 6.59 -34.99
C TRP A 521 -6.13 7.09 -34.46
N LEU A 522 -7.17 6.27 -34.65
CA LEU A 522 -8.50 6.45 -34.08
C LEU A 522 -8.79 5.33 -33.07
N GLU A 523 -9.72 5.57 -32.17
CA GLU A 523 -10.17 4.57 -31.19
C GLU A 523 -11.58 4.09 -31.54
N GLU A 524 -11.81 2.78 -31.42
CA GLU A 524 -13.13 2.17 -31.57
C GLU A 524 -13.40 1.28 -30.35
N LYS A 525 -14.58 1.45 -29.75
CA LYS A 525 -14.98 0.72 -28.54
C LYS A 525 -16.48 0.50 -28.47
N GLY A 526 -16.90 -0.61 -27.86
CA GLY A 526 -18.31 -0.93 -27.71
C GLY A 526 -18.55 -2.26 -26.99
N VAL A 527 -19.81 -2.72 -27.04
CA VAL A 527 -20.25 -3.96 -26.36
C VAL A 527 -21.03 -4.88 -27.29
N LEU A 528 -20.71 -6.16 -27.33
CA LEU A 528 -21.44 -7.17 -28.11
C LEU A 528 -22.05 -8.23 -27.19
N ILE A 529 -23.19 -8.80 -27.57
CA ILE A 529 -23.79 -9.93 -26.88
C ILE A 529 -23.46 -11.19 -27.68
N ALA A 530 -22.73 -12.13 -27.07
CA ALA A 530 -22.33 -13.35 -27.74
C ALA A 530 -23.55 -14.20 -28.10
N GLN A 531 -23.69 -14.55 -29.37
CA GLN A 531 -24.82 -15.37 -29.84
C GLN A 531 -24.58 -16.88 -29.63
N ASN A 532 -23.32 -17.29 -29.57
CA ASN A 532 -22.89 -18.68 -29.47
C ASN A 532 -21.81 -18.83 -28.39
N ASN A 533 -21.47 -20.07 -28.00
CA ASN A 533 -20.41 -20.38 -27.04
C ASN A 533 -18.98 -20.24 -27.61
N GLY A 534 -18.82 -19.38 -28.61
CA GLY A 534 -17.58 -19.11 -29.33
C GLY A 534 -17.86 -18.29 -30.57
N GLY A 535 -16.84 -17.63 -31.10
CA GLY A 535 -16.95 -16.85 -32.33
C GLY A 535 -15.58 -16.47 -32.86
N ASP A 536 -15.54 -16.12 -34.14
CA ASP A 536 -14.32 -15.66 -34.78
C ASP A 536 -14.22 -14.14 -34.70
N VAL A 537 -13.05 -13.67 -34.30
CA VAL A 537 -12.64 -12.28 -34.48
C VAL A 537 -11.85 -12.21 -35.77
N THR A 538 -12.39 -11.52 -36.78
CA THR A 538 -11.80 -11.43 -38.11
C THR A 538 -11.63 -9.99 -38.52
N VAL A 539 -10.44 -9.65 -38.99
CA VAL A 539 -10.16 -8.39 -39.66
C VAL A 539 -9.86 -8.70 -41.11
N GLY A 540 -10.53 -8.02 -42.03
CA GLY A 540 -10.32 -8.14 -43.46
C GLY A 540 -10.03 -6.79 -44.11
N ALA A 541 -9.09 -6.77 -45.06
CA ALA A 541 -8.77 -5.59 -45.86
C ALA A 541 -8.53 -5.98 -47.32
N SER A 542 -8.92 -5.11 -48.24
CA SER A 542 -8.69 -5.28 -49.67
C SER A 542 -8.66 -3.90 -50.30
N GLY A 543 -7.67 -3.56 -51.14
CA GLY A 543 -7.53 -2.23 -51.74
C GLY A 543 -7.37 -1.08 -50.72
N CYS A 544 -7.03 -1.44 -49.47
CA CYS A 544 -6.76 -0.55 -48.36
C CYS A 544 -5.82 -1.27 -47.40
N ARG A 545 -5.17 -0.49 -46.52
CA ARG A 545 -4.38 -1.02 -45.42
C ARG A 545 -5.04 -0.68 -44.10
N LEU A 546 -5.25 -1.68 -43.26
CA LEU A 546 -5.85 -1.54 -41.94
C LEU A 546 -4.86 -1.98 -40.87
N ASP A 547 -4.39 -1.02 -40.09
CA ASP A 547 -3.52 -1.26 -38.94
C ASP A 547 -4.37 -1.27 -37.66
N LEU A 548 -4.24 -2.30 -36.82
CA LEU A 548 -4.92 -2.40 -35.51
C LEU A 548 -3.91 -2.56 -34.39
N ALA A 549 -4.06 -1.74 -33.36
CA ALA A 549 -3.32 -1.82 -32.11
C ALA A 549 -4.27 -1.96 -30.93
N ASP A 550 -3.71 -2.35 -29.78
CA ASP A 550 -4.43 -2.39 -28.51
C ASP A 550 -5.76 -3.18 -28.55
N LEU A 551 -5.84 -4.26 -29.35
CA LEU A 551 -7.07 -5.01 -29.52
C LEU A 551 -7.41 -5.85 -28.27
N ILE A 552 -8.63 -5.67 -27.77
CA ILE A 552 -9.14 -6.28 -26.54
C ILE A 552 -10.58 -6.73 -26.75
N VAL A 553 -10.88 -7.94 -26.27
CA VAL A 553 -12.25 -8.42 -26.09
C VAL A 553 -12.33 -9.07 -24.72
N ILE A 554 -13.20 -8.56 -23.84
CA ILE A 554 -13.33 -9.00 -22.44
C ILE A 554 -14.80 -9.21 -22.08
N GLU A 555 -15.11 -10.15 -21.20
CA GLU A 555 -16.48 -10.36 -20.70
C GLU A 555 -16.89 -9.19 -19.81
N GLY A 556 -17.85 -8.35 -20.23
CA GLY A 556 -18.33 -7.19 -19.46
C GLY A 556 -18.95 -6.07 -20.28
N LEU A 557 -19.17 -4.91 -19.66
CA LEU A 557 -19.81 -3.74 -20.28
C LEU A 557 -18.85 -2.62 -20.66
N GLY A 558 -17.57 -2.69 -20.29
CA GLY A 558 -16.58 -1.67 -20.64
C GLY A 558 -15.15 -2.14 -20.45
N VAL A 559 -14.22 -1.46 -21.13
CA VAL A 559 -12.77 -1.71 -21.04
C VAL A 559 -12.09 -0.51 -20.35
N SER A 560 -11.32 -0.75 -19.28
CA SER A 560 -10.64 0.31 -18.52
C SER A 560 -9.27 0.69 -19.10
N VAL A 561 -8.43 -0.31 -19.37
CA VAL A 561 -7.06 -0.15 -19.89
C VAL A 561 -6.74 -1.35 -20.78
N TRP A 562 -5.88 -1.17 -21.78
CA TRP A 562 -5.35 -2.30 -22.54
C TRP A 562 -4.63 -3.30 -21.63
N GLN A 563 -4.94 -4.58 -21.82
CA GLN A 563 -4.32 -5.69 -21.12
C GLN A 563 -4.02 -6.84 -22.09
N GLN A 564 -2.89 -7.48 -21.88
CA GLN A 564 -2.48 -8.68 -22.60
C GLN A 564 -3.36 -9.87 -22.18
N HIS A 565 -3.37 -10.93 -22.99
CA HIS A 565 -3.95 -12.19 -22.56
C HIS A 565 -3.21 -12.69 -21.28
N PRO A 566 -3.87 -13.21 -20.23
CA PRO A 566 -3.22 -13.56 -18.96
C PRO A 566 -2.08 -14.59 -19.06
N ASN A 567 -2.10 -15.41 -20.10
CA ASN A 567 -1.06 -16.41 -20.39
C ASN A 567 0.02 -15.87 -21.35
N GLU A 568 0.10 -14.55 -21.54
CA GLU A 568 1.07 -13.89 -22.40
C GLU A 568 1.72 -12.73 -21.63
N ILE A 569 3.06 -12.71 -21.57
CA ILE A 569 3.86 -11.59 -21.08
C ILE A 569 4.78 -11.15 -22.22
N VAL A 570 4.42 -10.05 -22.88
CA VAL A 570 5.23 -9.40 -23.92
C VAL A 570 5.73 -8.07 -23.40
N THR A 571 7.05 -7.91 -23.42
CA THR A 571 7.78 -6.69 -23.09
C THR A 571 8.70 -6.28 -24.24
N SER A 572 9.54 -5.26 -24.05
CA SER A 572 10.52 -4.84 -25.06
C SER A 572 11.67 -5.81 -25.33
N ILE A 573 11.90 -6.76 -24.42
CA ILE A 573 13.06 -7.67 -24.47
C ILE A 573 12.71 -9.12 -24.20
N MET A 574 11.46 -9.41 -23.80
CA MET A 574 11.04 -10.70 -23.29
C MET A 574 9.61 -11.01 -23.69
N VAL A 575 9.39 -12.25 -24.15
CA VAL A 575 8.10 -12.84 -24.48
C VAL A 575 7.97 -14.14 -23.67
N VAL A 576 6.90 -14.29 -22.90
CA VAL A 576 6.53 -15.55 -22.23
C VAL A 576 5.13 -15.93 -22.66
N ASP A 577 4.99 -17.11 -23.27
CA ASP A 577 3.71 -17.67 -23.69
C ASP A 577 3.71 -19.21 -23.61
N ASP A 578 2.68 -19.85 -24.16
CA ASP A 578 2.53 -21.32 -24.16
C ASP A 578 3.69 -22.07 -24.86
N ARG A 579 4.53 -21.37 -25.63
CA ARG A 579 5.72 -21.89 -26.33
C ARG A 579 6.99 -21.74 -25.52
N GLY A 580 6.93 -21.14 -24.33
CA GLY A 580 8.09 -20.92 -23.46
C GLY A 580 8.46 -19.45 -23.28
N ALA A 581 9.68 -19.20 -22.81
CA ALA A 581 10.20 -17.85 -22.60
C ALA A 581 11.30 -17.54 -23.62
N THR A 582 11.15 -16.42 -24.32
CA THR A 582 12.10 -15.90 -25.31
C THR A 582 12.61 -14.54 -24.86
N TRP A 583 13.92 -14.35 -24.87
CA TRP A 583 14.58 -13.07 -24.70
C TRP A 583 15.24 -12.65 -26.00
N GLU A 584 14.77 -11.54 -26.56
CA GLU A 584 15.27 -10.98 -27.81
C GLU A 584 15.01 -9.48 -27.82
N ARG A 585 16.02 -8.69 -28.18
CA ARG A 585 15.89 -7.25 -28.36
C ARG A 585 16.29 -6.89 -29.79
N GLN A 586 15.47 -6.07 -30.43
CA GLN A 586 15.76 -5.57 -31.76
C GLN A 586 17.10 -4.83 -31.79
N GLY A 587 17.99 -5.24 -32.69
CA GLY A 587 19.34 -4.68 -32.84
C GLY A 587 20.43 -5.37 -32.00
N GLU A 588 20.09 -6.33 -31.14
CA GLU A 588 21.06 -7.15 -30.44
C GLU A 588 21.30 -8.48 -31.16
N ALA A 589 22.55 -8.92 -31.17
CA ALA A 589 23.00 -10.10 -31.90
C ALA A 589 22.63 -11.42 -31.20
N PHE A 590 21.86 -11.41 -30.10
CA PHE A 590 21.61 -12.57 -29.25
C PHE A 590 20.12 -12.77 -29.02
N LYS A 591 19.69 -14.02 -29.18
CA LYS A 591 18.35 -14.50 -28.83
C LYS A 591 18.49 -15.72 -27.93
N ALA A 592 17.80 -15.71 -26.79
CA ALA A 592 17.68 -16.86 -25.91
C ALA A 592 16.24 -17.38 -25.90
N HIS A 593 16.06 -18.69 -25.88
CA HIS A 593 14.74 -19.34 -25.84
C HIS A 593 14.78 -20.54 -24.90
N VAL A 594 13.75 -20.70 -24.08
CA VAL A 594 13.56 -21.86 -23.21
C VAL A 594 12.12 -22.34 -23.27
N ASP A 595 11.94 -23.63 -23.53
CA ASP A 595 10.63 -24.29 -23.55
C ASP A 595 10.68 -25.59 -22.71
N ASN A 596 9.62 -26.40 -22.79
CA ASN A 596 9.53 -27.66 -22.04
C ASN A 596 10.40 -28.80 -22.62
N THR A 597 11.12 -28.56 -23.70
CA THR A 597 11.96 -29.51 -24.43
C THR A 597 13.43 -29.09 -24.53
N GLN A 598 13.72 -27.78 -24.56
CA GLN A 598 15.06 -27.26 -24.85
C GLN A 598 15.34 -25.89 -24.19
N PHE A 599 16.63 -25.58 -24.07
CA PHE A 599 17.18 -24.24 -23.83
C PHE A 599 18.19 -23.92 -24.93
N GLU A 600 18.00 -22.82 -25.66
CA GLU A 600 18.91 -22.41 -26.73
C GLU A 600 19.28 -20.93 -26.68
N ILE A 601 20.52 -20.63 -27.07
CA ILE A 601 21.03 -19.28 -27.30
C ILE A 601 21.60 -19.23 -28.73
N VAL A 602 21.09 -18.34 -29.55
CA VAL A 602 21.45 -18.18 -30.96
C VAL A 602 21.97 -16.78 -31.23
N ASN A 603 23.01 -16.68 -32.05
CA ASN A 603 23.44 -15.41 -32.61
C ASN A 603 22.53 -15.06 -33.81
N THR A 604 21.77 -13.97 -33.71
CA THR A 604 20.74 -13.59 -34.71
C THR A 604 21.33 -13.11 -36.03
N ASP A 605 22.54 -12.53 -36.03
CA ASP A 605 23.23 -12.06 -37.25
C ASP A 605 23.76 -13.22 -38.10
N THR A 606 24.27 -14.27 -37.45
CA THR A 606 24.95 -15.40 -38.12
C THR A 606 24.11 -16.68 -38.15
N HIS A 607 22.97 -16.69 -37.46
CA HIS A 607 22.11 -17.85 -37.23
C HIS A 607 22.84 -19.07 -36.61
N LYS A 608 23.94 -18.84 -35.90
CA LYS A 608 24.71 -19.91 -35.24
C LYS A 608 24.30 -20.07 -33.78
N ARG A 609 24.15 -21.33 -33.35
CA ARG A 609 23.93 -21.69 -31.94
C ARG A 609 25.19 -21.43 -31.12
N ILE A 610 25.04 -20.72 -30.01
CA ILE A 610 26.08 -20.45 -29.01
C ILE A 610 25.98 -21.46 -27.88
N ALA A 611 24.76 -21.78 -27.45
CA ALA A 611 24.48 -22.82 -26.47
C ALA A 611 23.16 -23.51 -26.82
N TYR A 612 23.08 -24.81 -26.59
CA TYR A 612 21.87 -25.61 -26.76
C TYR A 612 21.87 -26.75 -25.75
N LEU A 613 20.77 -26.95 -25.05
CA LEU A 613 20.57 -28.04 -24.11
C LEU A 613 19.19 -28.64 -24.35
N ASP A 614 19.12 -29.97 -24.43
CA ASP A 614 17.87 -30.73 -24.39
C ASP A 614 18.01 -31.93 -23.43
N LYS A 615 17.01 -32.81 -23.43
CA LYS A 615 17.00 -34.01 -22.56
C LYS A 615 18.17 -34.98 -22.81
N ASP A 616 18.81 -34.94 -23.98
CA ASP A 616 19.79 -35.93 -24.41
C ASP A 616 21.21 -35.34 -24.58
N THR A 617 21.32 -34.04 -24.89
CA THR A 617 22.56 -33.41 -25.32
C THR A 617 22.73 -31.98 -24.79
N ALA A 618 24.00 -31.58 -24.59
CA ALA A 618 24.39 -30.20 -24.38
C ALA A 618 25.48 -29.83 -25.39
N GLN A 619 25.30 -28.72 -26.10
CA GLN A 619 26.19 -28.22 -27.14
C GLN A 619 26.57 -26.78 -26.82
N PHE A 620 27.85 -26.48 -26.91
CA PHE A 620 28.38 -25.13 -26.70
C PHE A 620 29.26 -24.75 -27.89
N GLY A 621 29.20 -23.48 -28.30
CA GLY A 621 30.18 -22.88 -29.20
C GLY A 621 31.56 -22.79 -28.55
N PRO A 622 32.51 -22.05 -29.15
CA PRO A 622 33.83 -21.83 -28.56
C PRO A 622 33.73 -21.34 -27.09
N THR A 623 34.24 -22.14 -26.16
CA THR A 623 34.06 -21.94 -24.71
C THR A 623 35.41 -21.82 -24.01
N VAL A 624 35.55 -20.83 -23.12
CA VAL A 624 36.72 -20.66 -22.25
C VAL A 624 36.33 -20.98 -20.81
N VAL A 625 36.92 -22.03 -20.24
CA VAL A 625 36.73 -22.43 -18.84
C VAL A 625 37.87 -21.84 -17.99
N ARG A 626 37.54 -21.01 -16.99
CA ARG A 626 38.54 -20.24 -16.21
C ARG A 626 39.13 -20.98 -15.02
N GLU A 627 38.37 -21.88 -14.41
CA GLU A 627 38.79 -22.56 -13.17
C GLU A 627 39.03 -24.06 -13.39
N GLN A 628 37.98 -24.84 -13.68
CA GLN A 628 38.10 -26.28 -13.87
C GLN A 628 36.91 -26.83 -14.69
N LEU A 629 37.20 -27.74 -15.63
CA LEU A 629 36.19 -28.60 -16.26
C LEU A 629 36.29 -30.02 -15.68
N THR A 630 35.18 -30.56 -15.16
CA THR A 630 35.13 -31.92 -14.59
C THR A 630 34.18 -32.80 -15.39
N VAL A 631 34.65 -33.96 -15.85
CA VAL A 631 33.87 -35.00 -16.53
C VAL A 631 33.83 -36.22 -15.62
N GLN A 632 32.64 -36.56 -15.10
CA GLN A 632 32.46 -37.68 -14.18
C GLN A 632 31.05 -38.29 -14.31
N GLN A 633 30.87 -39.51 -13.81
CA GLN A 633 29.53 -40.10 -13.71
C GLN A 633 28.74 -39.50 -12.56
N GLU A 634 27.41 -39.49 -12.68
CA GLU A 634 26.53 -39.01 -11.62
C GLU A 634 26.78 -39.81 -10.34
N LYS A 635 27.06 -39.11 -9.22
CA LYS A 635 27.33 -39.70 -7.88
C LYS A 635 28.58 -40.60 -7.79
N SER A 636 29.48 -40.56 -8.77
CA SER A 636 30.78 -41.24 -8.69
C SER A 636 31.91 -40.31 -9.09
N SER A 637 32.82 -40.05 -8.15
CA SER A 637 34.06 -39.30 -8.42
C SER A 637 35.21 -40.19 -8.89
N ALA A 638 35.03 -41.51 -8.91
CA ALA A 638 36.03 -42.47 -9.37
C ALA A 638 36.22 -42.31 -10.89
N LYS A 639 37.47 -42.27 -11.35
CA LYS A 639 37.83 -42.05 -12.76
C LYS A 639 37.34 -40.72 -13.37
N ALA A 640 36.96 -39.75 -12.54
CA ALA A 640 36.62 -38.41 -12.99
C ALA A 640 37.83 -37.73 -13.65
N LEU A 641 37.66 -37.20 -14.86
CA LEU A 641 38.65 -36.38 -15.54
C LEU A 641 38.45 -34.92 -15.14
N ARG A 642 39.49 -34.26 -14.64
CA ARG A 642 39.51 -32.81 -14.38
C ARG A 642 40.56 -32.14 -15.25
N VAL A 643 40.16 -31.06 -15.92
CA VAL A 643 41.00 -30.19 -16.73
C VAL A 643 41.11 -28.85 -16.01
N ILE A 644 42.31 -28.52 -15.53
CA ILE A 644 42.56 -27.36 -14.66
C ILE A 644 43.62 -26.45 -15.31
N PRO A 645 43.28 -25.23 -15.74
CA PRO A 645 44.27 -24.22 -16.11
C PRO A 645 45.24 -23.92 -14.94
N ILE A 646 46.53 -23.92 -15.23
CA ILE A 646 47.62 -23.55 -14.31
C ILE A 646 48.50 -22.47 -14.97
N CYS A 647 49.37 -21.82 -14.20
CA CYS A 647 50.10 -20.62 -14.64
C CYS A 647 50.91 -20.78 -15.94
N ASP A 648 51.33 -22.01 -16.29
CA ASP A 648 52.18 -22.36 -17.44
C ASP A 648 51.57 -23.42 -18.37
N GLY A 649 50.29 -23.77 -18.21
CA GLY A 649 49.65 -24.79 -19.05
C GLY A 649 48.31 -25.28 -18.54
N VAL A 650 48.02 -26.56 -18.81
CA VAL A 650 46.78 -27.22 -18.41
C VAL A 650 47.13 -28.54 -17.73
N MET A 651 46.62 -28.75 -16.51
CA MET A 651 46.75 -29.99 -15.77
C MET A 651 45.55 -30.90 -16.06
N PHE A 652 45.82 -32.14 -16.45
CA PHE A 652 44.83 -33.21 -16.57
C PHE A 652 44.99 -34.17 -15.39
N THR A 653 43.94 -34.34 -14.59
CA THR A 653 43.93 -35.32 -13.50
C THR A 653 42.79 -36.31 -13.70
N ILE A 654 43.07 -37.59 -13.46
CA ILE A 654 42.05 -38.64 -13.42
C ILE A 654 42.03 -39.13 -11.97
N ASN A 655 40.89 -38.99 -11.30
CA ASN A 655 40.74 -39.52 -9.94
C ASN A 655 40.87 -41.05 -9.94
N ASP A 656 41.49 -41.58 -8.89
CA ASP A 656 41.65 -43.03 -8.72
C ASP A 656 40.32 -43.79 -8.62
#